data_AF-R9J8B4-F1
#
_entry.id   AF-R9J8B4-F1
#
_cell.length_a   1.000
_cell.length_b   1.000
_cell.length_c   1.000
_cell.angle_alpha   90.00
_cell.angle_beta   90.00
_cell.angle_gamma   90.00
#
_symmetry.space_group_name_H-M   'P 1'
#
loop_
_entity.id
_entity.type
_entity.pdbx_description
1 polymer ?
#
loop_
_entity_poly.entity_id
_entity_poly.type
_entity_poly.pdbx_seq_one_letter_code
_entity_poly.pdbx_strand_id
1 'polypeptide(L)'
;MDTKRGNMEILFQKIPYYCISENHDYKTVNRQLYLQYAKDVFSFNSEDEIRNKYIYLEQMVKKGNVFSTILDFAKKVLVYDGNEIKCKIDEMLRWREISFQLGQDLFTCAFLADNDVESGFASEYFAWVPIIRSDDMRLHNILKKGIADNHFHLNGSTKIFELNWICLMNIIENRRHDFKKIPDTLQMRRMDIIGIRQQNVTLYEECQEAAFYRIALFAHIKKDGYLMERTKKIYSWITKGMDIKAMLSDIQDIITLAKHIYGAVVDEKHILDYAFEKNMYLKNNNDCRLLSGERKLLYECFKAVITGQFDDTISNIFYRYISIRTQFRGELIQVNRQVGFANFSNYEVRKEAFIEGIHMYEKELVRLAVNEPLSKDYMVSLEARICPSETPSKLYKKIDTSISFVDKNYHDKLIYVLHFPKKEDADFQDSRPRHYKLRNSVRVKSESIAKLLMSGTNVNKYIRGIDACANEINCRPEVFAQSFRYLSDIMFESEYVNNNRSQKIMTKLHTTYHVGEDFLDIVDGIRAVDEALLFCGLGRGSRIGHGLALGVDPYTYYCYKGKTLAMEKQRVLDNIVWLLCRADEFGIHVDKSLRTELEGTFYELYKELYYHVIGHDISMLEYYQSWKLRGDKPELYLLFSDDIEQTVKINDNAAVKYERYGV
;
A
#
# COMPACT_ATOMS: atom_id res chain seq x y z
N MET A 1 3.87 -23.15 15.19
CA MET A 1 3.13 -22.00 14.61
C MET A 1 3.02 -22.14 13.10
N ASP A 2 4.15 -22.39 12.44
CA ASP A 2 4.27 -22.50 10.98
C ASP A 2 3.32 -23.51 10.31
N THR A 3 3.08 -24.69 10.90
CA THR A 3 2.23 -25.72 10.27
C THR A 3 0.79 -25.29 10.01
N LYS A 4 0.09 -24.70 11.00
CA LYS A 4 -1.31 -24.28 10.84
C LYS A 4 -1.44 -23.14 9.82
N ARG A 5 -0.54 -22.15 9.93
CA ARG A 5 -0.43 -21.03 8.98
C ARG A 5 -0.25 -21.57 7.56
N GLY A 6 0.79 -22.38 7.35
CA GLY A 6 1.11 -22.92 6.04
C GLY A 6 0.02 -23.83 5.48
N ASN A 7 -0.66 -24.62 6.32
CA ASN A 7 -1.79 -25.43 5.87
C ASN A 7 -2.96 -24.58 5.35
N MET A 8 -3.31 -23.49 6.05
CA MET A 8 -4.36 -22.58 5.58
C MET A 8 -3.92 -21.79 4.33
N GLU A 9 -2.65 -21.37 4.26
CA GLU A 9 -2.05 -20.79 3.05
C GLU A 9 -2.19 -21.76 1.85
N ILE A 10 -1.91 -23.05 2.05
CA ILE A 10 -2.03 -24.05 0.99
C ILE A 10 -3.49 -24.18 0.53
N LEU A 11 -4.43 -24.38 1.47
CA LEU A 11 -5.85 -24.60 1.16
C LEU A 11 -6.51 -23.40 0.48
N PHE A 12 -6.30 -22.20 1.01
CA PHE A 12 -7.09 -21.03 0.61
C PHE A 12 -6.35 -20.09 -0.34
N GLN A 13 -5.03 -20.22 -0.50
CA GLN A 13 -4.25 -19.32 -1.34
C GLN A 13 -3.48 -20.04 -2.45
N LYS A 14 -2.88 -21.20 -2.18
CA LYS A 14 -2.00 -21.87 -3.16
C LYS A 14 -2.73 -22.83 -4.09
N ILE A 15 -3.65 -23.65 -3.56
CA ILE A 15 -4.43 -24.56 -4.39
C ILE A 15 -5.40 -23.73 -5.27
N PRO A 16 -5.35 -23.87 -6.61
CA PRO A 16 -6.25 -23.16 -7.51
C PRO A 16 -7.71 -23.55 -7.29
N TYR A 17 -8.61 -22.58 -7.41
CA TYR A 17 -10.04 -22.81 -7.17
C TYR A 17 -10.65 -23.86 -8.12
N TYR A 18 -10.15 -23.97 -9.35
CA TYR A 18 -10.63 -24.95 -10.34
C TYR A 18 -10.22 -26.38 -10.02
N CYS A 19 -9.21 -26.58 -9.14
CA CYS A 19 -8.88 -27.92 -8.62
C CYS A 19 -9.91 -28.40 -7.58
N ILE A 20 -10.73 -27.49 -7.04
CA ILE A 20 -11.79 -27.82 -6.08
C ILE A 20 -12.90 -28.56 -6.83
N SER A 21 -12.88 -29.89 -6.77
CA SER A 21 -13.65 -30.85 -7.57
C SER A 21 -13.76 -32.18 -6.82
N GLU A 22 -14.27 -33.24 -7.46
CA GLU A 22 -14.55 -34.53 -6.80
C GLU A 22 -13.36 -35.13 -6.01
N ASN A 23 -12.11 -34.90 -6.44
CA ASN A 23 -10.91 -35.44 -5.76
C ASN A 23 -10.27 -34.48 -4.75
N HIS A 24 -10.71 -33.23 -4.69
CA HIS A 24 -10.32 -32.22 -3.70
C HIS A 24 -11.50 -31.28 -3.47
N ASP A 25 -12.21 -31.43 -2.36
CA ASP A 25 -13.40 -30.66 -2.07
C ASP A 25 -13.34 -30.08 -0.65
N TYR A 26 -14.44 -29.48 -0.20
CA TYR A 26 -14.51 -28.94 1.15
C TYR A 26 -14.38 -30.01 2.26
N LYS A 27 -14.62 -31.30 1.99
CA LYS A 27 -14.49 -32.41 2.95
C LYS A 27 -13.15 -33.15 2.83
N THR A 28 -12.47 -33.04 1.69
CA THR A 28 -11.35 -33.91 1.32
C THR A 28 -10.19 -33.11 0.71
N VAL A 29 -9.00 -33.27 1.29
CA VAL A 29 -7.77 -32.63 0.77
C VAL A 29 -6.96 -33.65 -0.02
N ASN A 30 -6.83 -33.44 -1.34
CA ASN A 30 -6.02 -34.30 -2.19
C ASN A 30 -4.54 -34.25 -1.76
N ARG A 31 -3.97 -35.42 -1.45
CA ARG A 31 -2.58 -35.52 -0.96
C ARG A 31 -1.56 -35.03 -1.98
N GLN A 32 -1.68 -35.43 -3.23
CA GLN A 32 -0.71 -35.08 -4.27
C GLN A 32 -0.72 -33.58 -4.53
N LEU A 33 -1.92 -33.00 -4.62
CA LEU A 33 -2.12 -31.56 -4.77
C LEU A 33 -1.53 -30.77 -3.59
N TYR A 34 -1.81 -31.21 -2.36
CA TYR A 34 -1.22 -30.58 -1.17
C TYR A 34 0.31 -30.62 -1.20
N LEU A 35 0.90 -31.79 -1.46
CA LEU A 35 2.37 -31.95 -1.47
C LEU A 35 3.04 -31.11 -2.56
N GLN A 36 2.38 -30.89 -3.70
CA GLN A 36 2.88 -30.04 -4.77
C GLN A 36 3.06 -28.59 -4.31
N TYR A 37 2.03 -27.99 -3.68
CA TYR A 37 2.08 -26.59 -3.24
C TYR A 37 2.79 -26.40 -1.90
N ALA A 38 2.84 -27.44 -1.06
CA ALA A 38 3.51 -27.37 0.24
C ALA A 38 5.01 -27.06 0.14
N LYS A 39 5.66 -27.43 -0.98
CA LYS A 39 7.09 -27.15 -1.21
C LYS A 39 7.41 -25.66 -1.22
N ASP A 40 6.48 -24.82 -1.70
CA ASP A 40 6.69 -23.38 -1.81
C ASP A 40 6.42 -22.68 -0.46
N VAL A 41 5.53 -23.25 0.35
CA VAL A 41 5.13 -22.71 1.66
C VAL A 41 6.11 -23.13 2.77
N PHE A 42 6.64 -24.34 2.67
CA PHE A 42 7.54 -24.97 3.63
C PHE A 42 8.91 -25.23 3.00
N SER A 43 9.51 -24.19 2.42
CA SER A 43 10.74 -24.27 1.61
C SER A 43 11.98 -24.82 2.35
N PHE A 44 11.97 -24.83 3.68
CA PHE A 44 13.06 -25.33 4.51
C PHE A 44 12.77 -26.68 5.20
N ASN A 45 11.61 -27.29 4.92
CA ASN A 45 11.26 -28.59 5.48
C ASN A 45 11.60 -29.72 4.51
N SER A 46 12.02 -30.85 5.07
CA SER A 46 12.15 -32.12 4.36
C SER A 46 10.81 -32.63 3.84
N GLU A 47 10.83 -33.55 2.87
CA GLU A 47 9.60 -34.16 2.37
C GLU A 47 8.82 -34.90 3.45
N ASP A 48 9.50 -35.52 4.43
CA ASP A 48 8.84 -36.24 5.52
C ASP A 48 8.14 -35.31 6.51
N GLU A 49 8.75 -34.16 6.82
CA GLU A 49 8.08 -33.12 7.60
C GLU A 49 6.83 -32.60 6.86
N ILE A 50 6.92 -32.37 5.55
CA ILE A 50 5.76 -31.96 4.74
C ILE A 50 4.66 -33.03 4.76
N ARG A 51 5.01 -34.32 4.66
CA ARG A 51 4.04 -35.42 4.79
C ARG A 51 3.37 -35.46 6.16
N ASN A 52 4.12 -35.23 7.23
CA ASN A 52 3.55 -35.15 8.59
C ASN A 52 2.59 -33.95 8.74
N LYS A 53 2.92 -32.81 8.11
CA LYS A 53 2.04 -31.63 8.08
C LYS A 53 0.73 -31.90 7.30
N TYR A 54 0.78 -32.69 6.22
CA TYR A 54 -0.41 -33.18 5.53
C TYR A 54 -1.28 -34.09 6.42
N ILE A 55 -0.68 -35.07 7.10
CA ILE A 55 -1.42 -35.98 7.99
C ILE A 55 -2.13 -35.18 9.09
N TYR A 56 -1.44 -34.19 9.67
CA TYR A 56 -2.04 -33.28 10.64
C TYR A 56 -3.24 -32.51 10.07
N LEU A 57 -3.12 -31.97 8.84
CA LEU A 57 -4.22 -31.29 8.15
C LEU A 57 -5.40 -32.23 7.90
N GLU A 58 -5.12 -33.41 7.38
CA GLU A 58 -6.13 -34.41 7.03
C GLU A 58 -6.95 -34.83 8.26
N GLN A 59 -6.30 -35.01 9.41
CA GLN A 59 -6.97 -35.31 10.67
C GLN A 59 -7.91 -34.17 11.12
N MET A 60 -7.53 -32.91 10.90
CA MET A 60 -8.40 -31.77 11.21
C MET A 60 -9.60 -31.73 10.27
N VAL A 61 -9.37 -31.87 8.97
CA VAL A 61 -10.44 -31.83 7.96
C VAL A 61 -11.41 -33.01 8.13
N LYS A 62 -10.92 -34.21 8.45
CA LYS A 62 -11.78 -35.39 8.74
C LYS A 62 -12.71 -35.21 9.94
N LYS A 63 -12.34 -34.37 10.92
CA LYS A 63 -13.20 -34.06 12.07
C LYS A 63 -14.33 -33.08 11.74
N GLY A 64 -14.23 -32.39 10.61
CA GLY A 64 -15.22 -31.42 10.16
C GLY A 64 -15.11 -31.22 8.66
N ASN A 65 -14.45 -30.15 8.24
CA ASN A 65 -14.19 -29.83 6.85
C ASN A 65 -13.04 -28.80 6.74
N VAL A 66 -12.74 -28.31 5.54
CA VAL A 66 -11.71 -27.28 5.34
C VAL A 66 -12.00 -26.00 6.13
N PHE A 67 -13.27 -25.60 6.30
CA PHE A 67 -13.66 -24.41 7.06
C PHE A 67 -13.41 -24.55 8.56
N SER A 68 -13.43 -25.77 9.09
CA SER A 68 -13.06 -26.06 10.48
C SER A 68 -11.63 -25.60 10.80
N THR A 69 -10.72 -25.57 9.81
CA THR A 69 -9.35 -25.06 10.03
C THR A 69 -9.32 -23.57 10.35
N ILE A 70 -10.22 -22.78 9.76
CA ILE A 70 -10.41 -21.35 10.01
C ILE A 70 -11.01 -21.15 11.40
N LEU A 71 -12.11 -21.86 11.70
CA LEU A 71 -12.83 -21.80 12.98
C LEU A 71 -11.92 -22.17 14.16
N ASP A 72 -11.23 -23.29 14.06
CA ASP A 72 -10.31 -23.78 15.10
C ASP A 72 -9.16 -22.81 15.38
N PHE A 73 -8.72 -22.06 14.37
CA PHE A 73 -7.72 -21.02 14.56
C PHE A 73 -8.33 -19.78 15.20
N ALA A 74 -9.48 -19.32 14.69
CA ALA A 74 -10.18 -18.15 15.19
C ALA A 74 -10.54 -18.27 16.69
N LYS A 75 -11.10 -19.42 17.13
CA LYS A 75 -11.40 -19.70 18.55
C LYS A 75 -10.17 -19.63 19.47
N LYS A 76 -8.98 -19.91 18.94
CA LYS A 76 -7.73 -19.87 19.73
C LYS A 76 -7.27 -18.44 19.96
N VAL A 77 -7.35 -17.59 18.93
CA VAL A 77 -6.72 -16.26 18.91
C VAL A 77 -7.68 -15.10 19.17
N LEU A 78 -8.99 -15.32 19.00
CA LEU A 78 -10.03 -14.31 19.21
C LEU A 78 -10.77 -14.55 20.53
N VAL A 79 -11.35 -13.48 21.05
CA VAL A 79 -12.16 -13.46 22.27
C VAL A 79 -13.24 -12.38 22.15
N TYR A 80 -14.34 -12.54 22.88
CA TYR A 80 -15.29 -11.46 23.11
C TYR A 80 -14.91 -10.64 24.34
N ASP A 81 -14.93 -9.33 24.20
CA ASP A 81 -14.93 -8.38 25.32
C ASP A 81 -16.17 -7.50 25.20
N GLY A 82 -17.19 -7.82 26.00
CA GLY A 82 -18.55 -7.31 25.81
C GLY A 82 -19.09 -7.71 24.43
N ASN A 83 -19.41 -6.72 23.61
CA ASN A 83 -19.94 -6.91 22.25
C ASN A 83 -18.87 -6.79 21.14
N GLU A 84 -17.59 -6.63 21.50
CA GLU A 84 -16.49 -6.49 20.53
C GLU A 84 -15.68 -7.77 20.40
N ILE A 85 -15.41 -8.19 19.16
CA ILE A 85 -14.42 -9.23 18.85
C ILE A 85 -13.03 -8.61 18.97
N LYS A 86 -12.19 -9.19 19.82
CA LYS A 86 -10.80 -8.76 20.05
C LYS A 86 -9.82 -9.91 19.81
N CYS A 87 -8.58 -9.56 19.49
CA CYS A 87 -7.47 -10.50 19.45
C CYS A 87 -6.83 -10.61 20.83
N LYS A 88 -6.54 -11.83 21.29
CA LYS A 88 -5.76 -12.05 22.51
C LYS A 88 -4.35 -11.50 22.32
N ILE A 89 -3.87 -10.67 23.24
CA ILE A 89 -2.57 -10.00 23.12
C ILE A 89 -1.41 -10.99 22.96
N ASP A 90 -1.44 -12.11 23.70
CA ASP A 90 -0.44 -13.17 23.63
C ASP A 90 -0.43 -13.92 22.28
N GLU A 91 -1.48 -13.74 21.47
CA GLU A 91 -1.67 -14.34 20.16
C GLU A 91 -1.48 -13.33 19.02
N MET A 92 -1.15 -12.07 19.31
CA MET A 92 -1.13 -10.98 18.33
C MET A 92 -0.19 -11.25 17.13
N LEU A 93 1.00 -11.80 17.37
CA LEU A 93 1.93 -12.14 16.29
C LEU A 93 1.37 -13.26 15.40
N ARG A 94 0.80 -14.29 16.00
CA ARG A 94 0.14 -15.41 15.30
C ARG A 94 -1.03 -14.94 14.47
N TRP A 95 -1.84 -14.07 15.06
CA TRP A 95 -2.96 -13.42 14.39
C TRP A 95 -2.47 -12.58 13.21
N ARG A 96 -1.43 -11.76 13.39
CA ARG A 96 -0.90 -10.90 12.34
C ARG A 96 -0.41 -11.71 11.15
N GLU A 97 0.37 -12.77 11.35
CA GLU A 97 0.88 -13.60 10.26
C GLU A 97 -0.23 -14.15 9.36
N ILE A 98 -1.30 -14.67 9.97
CA ILE A 98 -2.38 -15.35 9.23
C ILE A 98 -3.41 -14.35 8.68
N SER A 99 -3.83 -13.37 9.47
CA SER A 99 -4.82 -12.37 9.04
C SER A 99 -4.27 -11.41 8.00
N PHE A 100 -2.96 -11.13 7.99
CA PHE A 100 -2.33 -10.35 6.93
C PHE A 100 -2.45 -11.07 5.59
N GLN A 101 -2.18 -12.37 5.59
CA GLN A 101 -2.17 -13.24 4.43
C GLN A 101 -3.58 -13.50 3.87
N LEU A 102 -4.51 -13.96 4.70
CA LEU A 102 -5.84 -14.42 4.26
C LEU A 102 -6.94 -13.37 4.42
N GLY A 103 -6.65 -12.27 5.13
CA GLY A 103 -7.63 -11.25 5.50
C GLY A 103 -8.33 -11.59 6.82
N GLN A 104 -8.45 -10.61 7.70
CA GLN A 104 -8.99 -10.82 9.04
C GLN A 104 -10.48 -11.20 9.04
N ASP A 105 -11.25 -10.63 8.10
CA ASP A 105 -12.70 -10.76 8.10
C ASP A 105 -13.13 -12.21 7.85
N LEU A 106 -12.27 -13.02 7.22
CA LEU A 106 -12.46 -14.46 7.08
C LEU A 106 -12.58 -15.14 8.46
N PHE A 107 -11.74 -14.74 9.42
CA PHE A 107 -11.70 -15.33 10.75
C PHE A 107 -12.71 -14.71 11.70
N THR A 108 -12.89 -13.39 11.67
CA THR A 108 -13.84 -12.72 12.57
C THR A 108 -15.27 -13.11 12.24
N CYS A 109 -15.62 -13.25 10.95
CA CYS A 109 -16.95 -13.70 10.55
C CYS A 109 -17.19 -15.18 10.89
N ALA A 110 -16.17 -16.03 10.75
CA ALA A 110 -16.26 -17.43 11.15
C ALA A 110 -16.45 -17.57 12.66
N PHE A 111 -15.68 -16.83 13.47
CA PHE A 111 -15.81 -16.78 14.92
C PHE A 111 -17.18 -16.26 15.38
N LEU A 112 -17.66 -15.18 14.76
CA LEU A 112 -19.00 -14.63 15.02
C LEU A 112 -20.11 -15.63 14.71
N ALA A 113 -20.02 -16.30 13.56
CA ALA A 113 -21.02 -17.29 13.13
C ALA A 113 -21.12 -18.46 14.10
N ASP A 114 -19.98 -18.98 14.53
CA ASP A 114 -19.92 -20.09 15.47
C ASP A 114 -20.46 -19.70 16.86
N ASN A 115 -20.05 -18.56 17.40
CA ASN A 115 -20.58 -18.06 18.67
C ASN A 115 -22.10 -17.84 18.62
N ASP A 116 -22.61 -17.25 17.54
CA ASP A 116 -24.05 -17.00 17.37
C ASP A 116 -24.85 -18.30 17.22
N VAL A 117 -24.27 -19.34 16.62
CA VAL A 117 -24.87 -20.68 16.58
C VAL A 117 -24.88 -21.32 17.98
N GLU A 118 -23.78 -21.27 18.71
CA GLU A 118 -23.69 -21.83 20.07
C GLU A 118 -24.63 -21.12 21.06
N SER A 119 -24.80 -19.80 20.91
CA SER A 119 -25.61 -18.96 21.80
C SER A 119 -27.06 -18.75 21.37
N GLY A 120 -27.43 -19.13 20.14
CA GLY A 120 -28.77 -18.95 19.59
C GLY A 120 -29.10 -17.51 19.18
N PHE A 121 -28.10 -16.63 19.07
CA PHE A 121 -28.28 -15.24 18.65
C PHE A 121 -28.08 -15.05 17.13
N ALA A 122 -28.44 -13.86 16.65
CA ALA A 122 -28.19 -13.44 15.28
C ALA A 122 -27.66 -12.00 15.29
N SER A 123 -26.39 -11.86 14.92
CA SER A 123 -25.74 -10.56 14.82
C SER A 123 -26.30 -9.71 13.68
N GLU A 124 -26.52 -8.43 13.96
CA GLU A 124 -27.01 -7.45 12.99
C GLU A 124 -25.99 -6.34 12.70
N TYR A 125 -24.86 -6.34 13.40
CA TYR A 125 -23.80 -5.33 13.26
C TYR A 125 -22.55 -5.92 12.61
N PHE A 126 -22.23 -5.40 11.43
CA PHE A 126 -21.13 -5.81 10.54
C PHE A 126 -20.19 -4.65 10.16
N ALA A 127 -20.52 -3.43 10.55
CA ALA A 127 -19.73 -2.23 10.30
C ALA A 127 -18.69 -1.94 11.41
N TRP A 128 -18.18 -2.99 12.07
CA TRP A 128 -17.14 -2.84 13.10
C TRP A 128 -15.83 -2.31 12.50
N VAL A 129 -14.91 -1.91 13.36
CA VAL A 129 -13.65 -1.26 12.95
C VAL A 129 -12.87 -2.07 11.90
N PRO A 130 -12.12 -1.42 10.99
CA PRO A 130 -11.41 -2.12 9.92
C PRO A 130 -10.24 -2.95 10.43
N ILE A 131 -9.74 -2.73 11.65
CA ILE A 131 -8.71 -3.55 12.30
C ILE A 131 -9.21 -3.83 13.71
N ILE A 132 -9.42 -5.11 14.05
CA ILE A 132 -9.82 -5.47 15.41
C ILE A 132 -8.75 -5.11 16.43
N ARG A 133 -9.18 -4.78 17.65
CA ARG A 133 -8.30 -4.41 18.76
C ARG A 133 -7.74 -5.64 19.46
N SER A 134 -6.69 -5.47 20.25
CA SER A 134 -6.30 -6.46 21.25
C SER A 134 -7.19 -6.37 22.49
N ASP A 135 -7.21 -7.41 23.32
CA ASP A 135 -7.79 -7.40 24.67
C ASP A 135 -6.91 -6.69 25.73
N ASP A 136 -5.78 -6.10 25.32
CA ASP A 136 -4.86 -5.40 26.24
C ASP A 136 -5.37 -4.00 26.63
N MET A 137 -6.05 -3.95 27.78
CA MET A 137 -6.55 -2.70 28.36
C MET A 137 -5.44 -1.70 28.74
N ARG A 138 -4.25 -2.18 29.10
CA ARG A 138 -3.12 -1.30 29.46
C ARG A 138 -2.62 -0.56 28.23
N LEU A 139 -2.47 -1.24 27.11
CA LEU A 139 -2.11 -0.64 25.82
C LEU A 139 -3.16 0.39 25.41
N HIS A 140 -4.45 0.05 25.47
CA HIS A 140 -5.52 1.01 25.12
C HIS A 140 -5.50 2.25 26.00
N ASN A 141 -5.22 2.12 27.29
CA ASN A 141 -5.08 3.28 28.19
C ASN A 141 -3.87 4.16 27.87
N ILE A 142 -2.78 3.57 27.34
CA ILE A 142 -1.64 4.35 26.83
C ILE A 142 -2.05 5.10 25.56
N LEU A 143 -2.69 4.43 24.61
CA LEU A 143 -3.12 5.02 23.34
C LEU A 143 -4.16 6.13 23.54
N LYS A 144 -5.04 6.01 24.54
CA LYS A 144 -6.02 7.05 24.92
C LYS A 144 -5.40 8.40 25.32
N LYS A 145 -4.10 8.45 25.62
CA LYS A 145 -3.40 9.72 25.89
C LYS A 145 -3.29 10.63 24.65
N GLY A 146 -3.47 10.07 23.46
CA GLY A 146 -3.38 10.79 22.20
C GLY A 146 -2.36 10.17 21.25
N ILE A 147 -2.72 10.08 19.98
CA ILE A 147 -1.87 9.65 18.87
C ILE A 147 -1.92 10.74 17.81
N ALA A 148 -0.74 11.14 17.32
CA ALA A 148 -0.61 11.95 16.12
C ALA A 148 -0.04 11.05 15.01
N ASP A 149 -0.82 10.82 13.95
CA ASP A 149 -0.31 10.15 12.76
C ASP A 149 0.40 11.19 11.88
N ASN A 150 1.71 11.06 11.81
CA ASN A 150 2.61 12.04 11.18
C ASN A 150 2.98 11.67 9.74
N HIS A 151 2.44 10.58 9.19
CA HIS A 151 2.70 10.17 7.83
C HIS A 151 1.57 9.29 7.30
N PHE A 152 0.62 9.92 6.60
CA PHE A 152 -0.60 9.23 6.16
C PHE A 152 -0.79 9.28 4.65
N HIS A 153 -0.58 8.14 3.98
CA HIS A 153 -0.99 7.97 2.58
C HIS A 153 -2.41 7.40 2.53
N LEU A 154 -3.31 8.05 1.82
CA LEU A 154 -4.72 7.65 1.71
C LEU A 154 -4.87 6.18 1.28
N ASN A 155 -4.22 5.81 0.18
CA ASN A 155 -4.25 4.45 -0.37
C ASN A 155 -3.41 3.46 0.46
N GLY A 156 -2.38 3.95 1.16
CA GLY A 156 -1.56 3.13 2.06
C GLY A 156 -2.29 2.72 3.34
N SER A 157 -3.30 3.49 3.74
CA SER A 157 -3.87 3.45 5.08
C SER A 157 -5.34 3.03 5.11
N THR A 158 -5.84 2.48 4.00
CA THR A 158 -7.24 2.07 3.83
C THR A 158 -7.36 0.59 3.49
N LYS A 159 -8.60 0.11 3.40
CA LYS A 159 -8.95 -1.27 3.03
C LYS A 159 -9.04 -1.42 1.51
N ILE A 160 -7.90 -1.24 0.85
CA ILE A 160 -7.81 -1.24 -0.62
C ILE A 160 -8.33 -2.54 -1.24
N PHE A 161 -8.13 -3.69 -0.58
CA PHE A 161 -8.61 -4.96 -1.11
C PHE A 161 -10.13 -5.01 -1.05
N GLU A 162 -10.70 -4.77 0.13
CA GLU A 162 -12.15 -4.83 0.34
C GLU A 162 -12.88 -3.82 -0.56
N LEU A 163 -12.32 -2.62 -0.71
CA LEU A 163 -12.86 -1.56 -1.57
C LEU A 163 -12.90 -1.94 -3.06
N ASN A 164 -11.77 -2.40 -3.62
CA ASN A 164 -11.73 -2.86 -5.01
C ASN A 164 -12.55 -4.14 -5.22
N TRP A 165 -12.53 -5.05 -4.25
CA TRP A 165 -13.28 -6.31 -4.30
C TRP A 165 -14.79 -6.05 -4.36
N ILE A 166 -15.33 -5.23 -3.46
CA ILE A 166 -16.76 -4.93 -3.43
C ILE A 166 -17.19 -4.21 -4.72
N CYS A 167 -16.36 -3.30 -5.24
CA CYS A 167 -16.60 -2.65 -6.52
C CYS A 167 -16.73 -3.66 -7.67
N LEU A 168 -15.76 -4.57 -7.80
CA LEU A 168 -15.75 -5.63 -8.82
C LEU A 168 -16.93 -6.59 -8.67
N MET A 169 -17.25 -7.02 -7.45
CA MET A 169 -18.34 -7.96 -7.18
C MET A 169 -19.73 -7.37 -7.47
N ASN A 170 -19.83 -6.04 -7.63
CA ASN A 170 -21.06 -5.34 -7.97
C ASN A 170 -21.09 -4.80 -9.40
N ILE A 171 -19.93 -4.67 -10.05
CA ILE A 171 -19.74 -4.15 -11.40
C ILE A 171 -18.61 -4.94 -12.05
N ILE A 172 -18.93 -6.13 -12.58
CA ILE A 172 -17.96 -7.06 -13.15
C ILE A 172 -17.88 -6.97 -14.69
N GLU A 173 -18.90 -6.40 -15.33
CA GLU A 173 -18.91 -6.20 -16.77
C GLU A 173 -18.04 -5.00 -17.20
N ASN A 174 -17.53 -5.04 -18.44
CA ASN A 174 -16.77 -3.94 -19.07
C ASN A 174 -15.46 -3.53 -18.38
N ARG A 175 -14.87 -4.42 -17.58
CA ARG A 175 -13.65 -4.17 -16.79
C ARG A 175 -12.33 -4.45 -17.51
N ARG A 176 -12.33 -4.78 -18.81
CA ARG A 176 -11.10 -5.14 -19.55
C ARG A 176 -10.01 -4.07 -19.47
N HIS A 177 -10.39 -2.79 -19.45
CA HIS A 177 -9.45 -1.67 -19.36
C HIS A 177 -8.81 -1.56 -17.98
N ASP A 178 -9.56 -1.86 -16.91
CA ASP A 178 -9.04 -1.89 -15.53
C ASP A 178 -8.03 -3.02 -15.37
N PHE A 179 -8.35 -4.24 -15.86
CA PHE A 179 -7.42 -5.37 -15.80
C PHE A 179 -6.18 -5.19 -16.68
N LYS A 180 -6.22 -4.38 -17.74
CA LYS A 180 -5.02 -4.02 -18.52
C LYS A 180 -4.02 -3.17 -17.71
N LYS A 181 -4.46 -2.46 -16.66
CA LYS A 181 -3.57 -1.77 -15.72
C LYS A 181 -2.77 -2.76 -14.86
N ILE A 182 -3.13 -4.04 -14.88
CA ILE A 182 -2.55 -5.13 -14.10
C ILE A 182 -1.99 -6.18 -15.09
N PRO A 183 -0.86 -5.88 -15.78
CA PRO A 183 -0.38 -6.71 -16.88
C PRO A 183 0.08 -8.10 -16.43
N ASP A 184 0.67 -8.19 -15.24
CA ASP A 184 1.24 -9.42 -14.70
C ASP A 184 0.66 -9.75 -13.32
N THR A 185 0.53 -11.04 -13.00
CA THR A 185 0.17 -11.48 -11.64
C THR A 185 1.40 -11.43 -10.72
N LEU A 186 1.28 -10.82 -9.55
CA LEU A 186 2.38 -10.67 -8.59
C LEU A 186 2.54 -11.89 -7.67
N GLN A 187 1.53 -12.75 -7.61
CA GLN A 187 1.63 -14.02 -6.91
C GLN A 187 2.23 -15.09 -7.83
N MET A 188 3.18 -15.85 -7.32
CA MET A 188 3.71 -17.03 -8.02
C MET A 188 2.58 -18.04 -8.21
N ARG A 189 2.10 -18.17 -9.45
CA ARG A 189 1.24 -19.27 -9.88
C ARG A 189 2.15 -20.33 -10.46
N ARG A 190 2.26 -21.49 -9.81
CA ARG A 190 2.93 -22.63 -10.47
C ARG A 190 2.16 -22.92 -11.76
N MET A 191 2.87 -22.98 -12.88
CA MET A 191 2.37 -23.72 -14.03
C MET A 191 2.30 -25.18 -13.59
N ASP A 192 1.08 -25.73 -13.51
CA ASP A 192 0.89 -27.11 -13.08
C ASP A 192 1.63 -28.06 -14.02
N ILE A 193 2.58 -28.82 -13.47
CA ILE A 193 3.35 -29.86 -14.18
C ILE A 193 2.48 -31.12 -14.38
N ILE A 194 1.28 -31.17 -13.80
CA ILE A 194 0.34 -32.28 -13.95
C ILE A 194 -0.64 -31.87 -15.05
N GLY A 195 -0.72 -32.66 -16.13
CA GLY A 195 -1.50 -32.43 -17.35
C GLY A 195 -3.04 -32.34 -17.21
N ILE A 196 -3.52 -31.63 -16.19
CA ILE A 196 -4.91 -31.23 -15.98
C ILE A 196 -5.05 -29.84 -16.60
N ARG A 197 -5.72 -29.77 -17.75
CA ARG A 197 -6.13 -28.56 -18.50
C ARG A 197 -5.27 -27.31 -18.28
N GLN A 198 -4.36 -27.09 -19.23
CA GLN A 198 -3.87 -25.75 -19.56
C GLN A 198 -5.05 -24.87 -20.02
N GLN A 199 -5.70 -24.16 -19.11
CA GLN A 199 -6.31 -22.90 -19.45
C GLN A 199 -5.52 -21.82 -18.73
N ASN A 200 -4.90 -20.94 -19.51
CA ASN A 200 -4.38 -19.67 -19.01
C ASN A 200 -5.59 -18.83 -18.58
N VAL A 201 -6.19 -19.19 -17.44
CA VAL A 201 -7.31 -18.47 -16.86
C VAL A 201 -6.78 -17.10 -16.47
N THR A 202 -7.34 -16.05 -17.07
CA THR A 202 -6.91 -14.68 -16.78
C THR A 202 -7.45 -14.24 -15.42
N LEU A 203 -6.77 -13.29 -14.75
CA LEU A 203 -7.27 -12.72 -13.49
C LEU A 203 -8.70 -12.18 -13.61
N TYR A 204 -9.07 -11.68 -14.79
CA TYR A 204 -10.43 -11.21 -15.04
C TYR A 204 -11.45 -12.35 -15.04
N GLU A 205 -11.13 -13.49 -15.66
CA GLU A 205 -12.00 -14.68 -15.65
C GLU A 205 -12.19 -15.23 -14.24
N GLU A 206 -11.15 -15.21 -13.41
CA GLU A 206 -11.27 -15.59 -11.99
C GLU A 206 -12.22 -14.65 -11.24
N CYS A 207 -12.11 -13.34 -11.46
CA CYS A 207 -13.03 -12.36 -10.87
C CYS A 207 -14.47 -12.53 -11.38
N GLN A 208 -14.67 -12.98 -12.62
CA GLN A 208 -16.00 -13.30 -13.16
C GLN A 208 -16.61 -14.51 -12.44
N GLU A 209 -15.83 -15.57 -12.24
CA GLU A 209 -16.25 -16.75 -11.47
C GLU A 209 -16.55 -16.37 -10.01
N ALA A 210 -15.72 -15.53 -9.39
CA ALA A 210 -15.96 -15.05 -8.04
C ALA A 210 -17.25 -14.22 -7.92
N ALA A 211 -17.52 -13.32 -8.88
CA ALA A 211 -18.76 -12.54 -8.90
C ALA A 211 -19.99 -13.46 -9.01
N PHE A 212 -19.91 -14.49 -9.84
CA PHE A 212 -20.93 -15.51 -9.96
C PHE A 212 -21.11 -16.33 -8.67
N TYR A 213 -20.03 -16.86 -8.08
CA TYR A 213 -20.09 -17.61 -6.83
C TYR A 213 -20.67 -16.77 -5.70
N ARG A 214 -20.29 -15.50 -5.60
CA ARG A 214 -20.81 -14.57 -4.59
C ARG A 214 -22.33 -14.40 -4.70
N ILE A 215 -22.85 -14.16 -5.90
CA ILE A 215 -24.30 -13.99 -6.09
C ILE A 215 -25.07 -15.30 -5.91
N ALA A 216 -24.49 -16.45 -6.27
CA ALA A 216 -25.06 -17.77 -6.01
C ALA A 216 -25.18 -18.06 -4.50
N LEU A 217 -24.13 -17.76 -3.72
CA LEU A 217 -24.14 -17.87 -2.26
C LEU A 217 -25.21 -16.95 -1.65
N PHE A 218 -25.25 -15.70 -2.09
CA PHE A 218 -26.24 -14.73 -1.63
C PHE A 218 -27.68 -15.21 -1.92
N ALA A 219 -27.96 -15.66 -3.14
CA ALA A 219 -29.28 -16.18 -3.51
C ALA A 219 -29.72 -17.35 -2.62
N HIS A 220 -28.79 -18.26 -2.29
CA HIS A 220 -29.06 -19.40 -1.42
C HIS A 220 -29.33 -18.97 0.03
N ILE A 221 -28.52 -18.05 0.57
CA ILE A 221 -28.73 -17.49 1.93
C ILE A 221 -30.08 -16.80 2.04
N LYS A 222 -30.48 -16.03 1.02
CA LYS A 222 -31.77 -15.33 1.01
C LYS A 222 -32.95 -16.24 0.72
N LYS A 223 -32.71 -17.48 0.29
CA LYS A 223 -33.74 -18.41 -0.19
C LYS A 223 -34.63 -17.76 -1.26
N ASP A 224 -34.02 -16.92 -2.11
CA ASP A 224 -34.71 -16.21 -3.18
C ASP A 224 -34.88 -17.15 -4.37
N GLY A 225 -36.11 -17.66 -4.56
CA GLY A 225 -36.39 -18.67 -5.59
C GLY A 225 -36.01 -18.22 -7.00
N TYR A 226 -36.21 -16.94 -7.33
CA TYR A 226 -35.92 -16.41 -8.66
C TYR A 226 -34.40 -16.31 -8.89
N LEU A 227 -33.66 -15.74 -7.94
CA LEU A 227 -32.20 -15.67 -8.04
C LEU A 227 -31.56 -17.06 -8.02
N MET A 228 -32.09 -17.98 -7.20
CA MET A 228 -31.63 -19.37 -7.14
C MET A 228 -31.85 -20.10 -8.47
N GLU A 229 -32.99 -19.91 -9.14
CA GLU A 229 -33.24 -20.52 -10.45
C GLU A 229 -32.24 -20.03 -11.51
N ARG A 230 -32.04 -18.70 -11.60
CA ARG A 230 -31.10 -18.12 -12.57
C ARG A 230 -29.66 -18.55 -12.31
N THR A 231 -29.22 -18.53 -11.05
CA THR A 231 -27.85 -18.94 -10.69
C THR A 231 -27.62 -20.44 -10.90
N LYS A 232 -28.62 -21.30 -10.63
CA LYS A 232 -28.57 -22.74 -10.97
C LYS A 232 -28.44 -22.98 -12.47
N LYS A 233 -29.16 -22.21 -13.29
CA LYS A 233 -29.08 -22.32 -14.76
C LYS A 233 -27.65 -22.01 -15.25
N ILE A 234 -27.06 -20.90 -14.77
CA ILE A 234 -25.67 -20.53 -15.09
C ILE A 234 -24.70 -21.59 -14.58
N TYR A 235 -24.86 -22.07 -13.33
CA TYR A 235 -23.99 -23.12 -12.79
C TYR A 235 -24.02 -24.39 -13.66
N SER A 236 -25.20 -24.78 -14.14
CA SER A 236 -25.35 -25.94 -15.01
C SER A 236 -24.57 -25.78 -16.33
N TRP A 237 -24.47 -24.55 -16.85
CA TRP A 237 -23.69 -24.25 -18.06
C TRP A 237 -22.19 -24.26 -17.79
N ILE A 238 -21.74 -23.71 -16.66
CA ILE A 238 -20.34 -23.78 -16.21
C ILE A 238 -19.90 -25.24 -16.08
N THR A 239 -20.71 -26.08 -15.42
CA THR A 239 -20.41 -27.52 -15.26
C THR A 239 -20.39 -28.30 -16.59
N LYS A 240 -21.08 -27.80 -17.62
CA LYS A 240 -21.03 -28.34 -18.99
C LYS A 240 -19.84 -27.81 -19.81
N GLY A 241 -18.98 -26.98 -19.23
CA GLY A 241 -17.76 -26.46 -19.85
C GLY A 241 -17.96 -25.19 -20.68
N MET A 242 -19.06 -24.46 -20.49
CA MET A 242 -19.28 -23.17 -21.16
C MET A 242 -18.40 -22.09 -20.54
N ASP A 243 -17.75 -21.25 -21.36
CA ASP A 243 -16.90 -20.15 -20.88
C ASP A 243 -17.76 -19.09 -20.17
N ILE A 244 -17.34 -18.69 -18.97
CA ILE A 244 -18.03 -17.69 -18.16
C ILE A 244 -18.22 -16.35 -18.88
N LYS A 245 -17.33 -16.01 -19.82
CA LYS A 245 -17.45 -14.81 -20.66
C LYS A 245 -18.75 -14.76 -21.44
N ALA A 246 -19.24 -15.92 -21.89
CA ALA A 246 -20.48 -16.00 -22.67
C ALA A 246 -21.71 -15.65 -21.83
N MET A 247 -21.61 -15.74 -20.50
CA MET A 247 -22.69 -15.50 -19.55
C MET A 247 -22.46 -14.24 -18.71
N LEU A 248 -21.43 -13.44 -19.01
CA LEU A 248 -21.05 -12.28 -18.21
C LEU A 248 -22.20 -11.28 -18.06
N SER A 249 -22.92 -11.00 -19.15
CA SER A 249 -24.09 -10.12 -19.13
C SER A 249 -25.19 -10.68 -18.23
N ASP A 250 -25.48 -11.98 -18.31
CA ASP A 250 -26.47 -12.63 -17.44
C ASP A 250 -26.08 -12.54 -15.97
N ILE A 251 -24.80 -12.73 -15.65
CA ILE A 251 -24.28 -12.59 -14.28
C ILE A 251 -24.45 -11.15 -13.79
N GLN A 252 -24.06 -10.16 -14.60
CA GLN A 252 -24.20 -8.74 -14.26
C GLN A 252 -25.68 -8.33 -14.10
N ASP A 253 -26.59 -8.90 -14.88
CA ASP A 253 -28.03 -8.66 -14.75
C ASP A 253 -28.58 -9.19 -13.42
N ILE A 254 -28.17 -10.39 -13.00
CA ILE A 254 -28.57 -10.96 -11.71
C ILE A 254 -28.02 -10.10 -10.56
N ILE A 255 -26.76 -9.67 -10.66
CA ILE A 255 -26.14 -8.78 -9.68
C ILE A 255 -26.90 -7.45 -9.60
N THR A 256 -27.20 -6.83 -10.74
CA THR A 256 -27.94 -5.55 -10.81
C THR A 256 -29.33 -5.69 -10.21
N LEU A 257 -30.03 -6.79 -10.51
CA LEU A 257 -31.33 -7.08 -9.91
C LEU A 257 -31.23 -7.23 -8.38
N ALA A 258 -30.27 -8.02 -7.89
CA ALA A 258 -30.07 -8.18 -6.45
C ALA A 258 -29.72 -6.84 -5.77
N LYS A 259 -28.93 -5.97 -6.41
CA LYS A 259 -28.65 -4.61 -5.91
C LYS A 259 -29.93 -3.82 -5.72
N HIS A 260 -30.85 -3.84 -6.68
CA HIS A 260 -32.10 -3.08 -6.56
C HIS A 260 -33.10 -3.68 -5.56
N ILE A 261 -33.18 -5.01 -5.48
CA ILE A 261 -34.09 -5.70 -4.54
C ILE A 261 -33.58 -5.52 -3.10
N TYR A 262 -32.31 -5.82 -2.84
CA TYR A 262 -31.78 -5.99 -1.48
C TYR A 262 -30.90 -4.84 -1.00
N GLY A 263 -30.16 -4.18 -1.90
CA GLY A 263 -29.12 -3.22 -1.53
C GLY A 263 -29.69 -1.93 -0.91
N ALA A 264 -29.02 -1.45 0.14
CA ALA A 264 -29.35 -0.21 0.82
C ALA A 264 -28.90 1.00 -0.01
N VAL A 265 -29.73 2.05 0.00
CA VAL A 265 -29.38 3.34 -0.58
C VAL A 265 -28.55 4.13 0.42
N VAL A 266 -27.34 4.50 0.02
CA VAL A 266 -26.42 5.38 0.76
C VAL A 266 -26.39 6.76 0.12
N ASP A 267 -26.16 7.77 0.96
CA ASP A 267 -26.06 9.17 0.55
C ASP A 267 -27.21 9.59 -0.40
N GLU A 268 -28.40 9.04 -0.13
CA GLU A 268 -29.67 9.29 -0.85
C GLU A 268 -29.67 8.96 -2.35
N LYS A 269 -28.61 8.37 -2.89
CA LYS A 269 -28.43 8.27 -4.35
C LYS A 269 -27.85 6.95 -4.84
N HIS A 270 -27.05 6.25 -4.04
CA HIS A 270 -26.22 5.16 -4.54
C HIS A 270 -26.47 3.84 -3.80
N ILE A 271 -26.28 2.71 -4.48
CA ILE A 271 -26.26 1.38 -3.86
C ILE A 271 -24.87 0.81 -4.07
N LEU A 272 -24.10 0.71 -2.99
CA LEU A 272 -22.71 0.20 -3.02
C LEU A 272 -22.71 -1.30 -3.31
N ASP A 273 -23.37 -2.08 -2.46
CA ASP A 273 -23.32 -3.54 -2.48
C ASP A 273 -24.71 -4.16 -2.31
N TYR A 274 -25.05 -5.20 -3.09
CA TYR A 274 -26.29 -5.95 -2.89
C TYR A 274 -26.34 -6.69 -1.55
N ALA A 275 -25.17 -7.05 -0.99
CA ALA A 275 -25.09 -7.69 0.31
C ALA A 275 -25.15 -6.70 1.49
N PHE A 276 -25.00 -5.38 1.23
CA PHE A 276 -25.30 -4.34 2.21
C PHE A 276 -26.80 -4.05 2.19
N GLU A 277 -27.56 -4.84 2.94
CA GLU A 277 -29.01 -4.91 2.80
C GLU A 277 -29.78 -3.72 3.40
N LYS A 278 -30.95 -3.42 2.82
CA LYS A 278 -31.86 -2.36 3.30
C LYS A 278 -32.19 -2.49 4.80
N ASN A 279 -32.43 -3.71 5.28
CA ASN A 279 -32.81 -3.96 6.68
C ASN A 279 -31.69 -3.76 7.70
N MET A 280 -30.41 -3.76 7.27
CA MET A 280 -29.27 -3.58 8.15
C MET A 280 -28.70 -2.15 8.13
N TYR A 281 -29.21 -1.29 7.25
CA TYR A 281 -28.69 0.06 7.01
C TYR A 281 -28.55 0.87 8.31
N LEU A 282 -29.61 0.94 9.12
CA LEU A 282 -29.64 1.78 10.33
C LEU A 282 -28.54 1.42 11.33
N LYS A 283 -28.22 0.14 11.49
CA LYS A 283 -27.20 -0.34 12.44
C LYS A 283 -25.78 -0.25 11.88
N ASN A 284 -25.62 -0.12 10.56
CA ASN A 284 -24.33 -0.32 9.88
C ASN A 284 -23.88 0.87 9.02
N ASN A 285 -24.66 1.94 8.94
CA ASN A 285 -24.31 3.14 8.19
C ASN A 285 -23.36 4.06 8.99
N ASN A 286 -22.11 3.64 9.16
CA ASN A 286 -21.02 4.44 9.72
C ASN A 286 -19.86 4.57 8.71
N ASP A 287 -18.70 5.10 9.11
CA ASP A 287 -17.52 5.24 8.23
C ASP A 287 -16.92 3.90 7.74
N CYS A 288 -17.34 2.77 8.33
CA CYS A 288 -16.96 1.41 7.95
C CYS A 288 -18.03 0.68 7.12
N ARG A 289 -19.13 1.35 6.75
CA ARG A 289 -20.32 0.73 6.14
C ARG A 289 -20.01 -0.15 4.93
N LEU A 290 -19.03 0.25 4.11
CA LEU A 290 -18.57 -0.50 2.95
C LEU A 290 -18.27 -1.97 3.28
N LEU A 291 -17.65 -2.24 4.44
CA LEU A 291 -17.22 -3.58 4.82
C LEU A 291 -18.39 -4.51 5.18
N SER A 292 -19.56 -3.95 5.49
CA SER A 292 -20.66 -4.66 6.13
C SER A 292 -21.28 -5.74 5.26
N GLY A 293 -21.46 -5.49 3.96
CA GLY A 293 -22.12 -6.43 3.06
C GLY A 293 -21.33 -7.72 2.89
N GLU A 294 -20.03 -7.59 2.60
CA GLU A 294 -19.12 -8.73 2.49
C GLU A 294 -18.98 -9.50 3.80
N ARG A 295 -18.86 -8.80 4.94
CA ARG A 295 -18.78 -9.43 6.26
C ARG A 295 -20.04 -10.22 6.59
N LYS A 296 -21.22 -9.65 6.32
CA LYS A 296 -22.49 -10.34 6.53
C LYS A 296 -22.59 -11.59 5.65
N LEU A 297 -22.20 -11.50 4.37
CA LEU A 297 -22.18 -12.64 3.47
C LEU A 297 -21.28 -13.77 4.00
N LEU A 298 -20.06 -13.44 4.42
CA LEU A 298 -19.13 -14.42 5.00
C LEU A 298 -19.70 -15.05 6.27
N TYR A 299 -20.22 -14.24 7.19
CA TYR A 299 -20.85 -14.69 8.43
C TYR A 299 -22.03 -15.66 8.17
N GLU A 300 -22.95 -15.30 7.27
CA GLU A 300 -24.09 -16.15 6.92
C GLU A 300 -23.65 -17.44 6.22
N CYS A 301 -22.62 -17.40 5.37
CA CYS A 301 -22.05 -18.61 4.76
C CYS A 301 -21.45 -19.54 5.82
N PHE A 302 -20.66 -19.01 6.77
CA PHE A 302 -20.11 -19.83 7.86
C PHE A 302 -21.23 -20.40 8.74
N LYS A 303 -22.24 -19.60 9.08
CA LYS A 303 -23.40 -20.05 9.85
C LYS A 303 -24.14 -21.17 9.14
N ALA A 304 -24.35 -21.06 7.82
CA ALA A 304 -25.00 -22.07 7.01
C ALA A 304 -24.18 -23.37 6.92
N VAL A 305 -22.85 -23.28 6.82
CA VAL A 305 -21.96 -24.47 6.88
C VAL A 305 -22.03 -25.15 8.25
N ILE A 306 -21.94 -24.39 9.35
CA ILE A 306 -21.94 -24.92 10.71
C ILE A 306 -23.28 -25.60 11.03
N THR A 307 -24.39 -25.00 10.59
CA THR A 307 -25.74 -25.52 10.84
C THR A 307 -26.20 -26.57 9.82
N GLY A 308 -25.36 -26.92 8.83
CA GLY A 308 -25.69 -27.92 7.80
C GLY A 308 -26.76 -27.48 6.81
N GLN A 309 -26.97 -26.17 6.63
CA GLN A 309 -27.92 -25.62 5.65
C GLN A 309 -27.38 -25.64 4.22
N PHE A 310 -26.05 -25.58 4.05
CA PHE A 310 -25.43 -25.74 2.73
C PHE A 310 -25.27 -27.21 2.39
N ASP A 311 -25.70 -27.58 1.19
CA ASP A 311 -25.35 -28.86 0.59
C ASP A 311 -23.88 -28.88 0.11
N ASP A 312 -23.43 -30.03 -0.39
CA ASP A 312 -22.06 -30.22 -0.87
C ASP A 312 -21.72 -29.29 -2.06
N THR A 313 -22.71 -28.95 -2.89
CA THR A 313 -22.50 -28.06 -4.05
C THR A 313 -22.25 -26.63 -3.58
N ILE A 314 -23.12 -26.09 -2.74
CA ILE A 314 -23.00 -24.72 -2.22
C ILE A 314 -21.78 -24.60 -1.31
N SER A 315 -21.44 -25.63 -0.52
CA SER A 315 -20.22 -25.66 0.29
C SER A 315 -18.96 -25.57 -0.57
N ASN A 316 -18.92 -26.27 -1.71
CA ASN A 316 -17.81 -26.17 -2.66
C ASN A 316 -17.77 -24.82 -3.40
N ILE A 317 -18.92 -24.22 -3.72
CA ILE A 317 -18.99 -22.85 -4.24
C ILE A 317 -18.40 -21.86 -3.22
N PHE A 318 -18.72 -22.02 -1.93
CA PHE A 318 -18.14 -21.18 -0.88
C PHE A 318 -16.62 -21.35 -0.76
N TYR A 319 -16.13 -22.59 -0.86
CA TYR A 319 -14.69 -22.86 -0.83
C TYR A 319 -13.97 -22.24 -2.04
N ARG A 320 -14.53 -22.38 -3.25
CA ARG A 320 -14.01 -21.71 -4.47
C ARG A 320 -14.03 -20.19 -4.33
N TYR A 321 -15.10 -19.62 -3.79
CA TYR A 321 -15.20 -18.18 -3.55
C TYR A 321 -14.09 -17.68 -2.62
N ILE A 322 -13.86 -18.34 -1.49
CA ILE A 322 -12.78 -17.97 -0.54
C ILE A 322 -11.40 -18.10 -1.21
N SER A 323 -11.18 -19.16 -1.99
CA SER A 323 -9.93 -19.38 -2.71
C SER A 323 -9.62 -18.22 -3.67
N ILE A 324 -10.55 -17.87 -4.57
CA ILE A 324 -10.35 -16.76 -5.52
C ILE A 324 -10.21 -15.43 -4.77
N ARG A 325 -11.06 -15.17 -3.77
CA ARG A 325 -11.03 -13.95 -2.95
C ARG A 325 -9.65 -13.74 -2.31
N THR A 326 -9.07 -14.81 -1.78
CA THR A 326 -7.74 -14.79 -1.12
C THR A 326 -6.61 -14.64 -2.14
N GLN A 327 -6.70 -15.29 -3.29
CA GLN A 327 -5.73 -15.13 -4.37
C GLN A 327 -5.72 -13.71 -4.92
N PHE A 328 -6.90 -13.15 -5.20
CA PHE A 328 -7.06 -11.76 -5.63
C PHE A 328 -6.56 -10.77 -4.57
N ARG A 329 -6.76 -11.06 -3.27
CA ARG A 329 -6.15 -10.27 -2.19
C ARG A 329 -4.64 -10.18 -2.34
N GLY A 330 -3.97 -11.28 -2.70
CA GLY A 330 -2.53 -11.29 -2.93
C GLY A 330 -2.07 -10.49 -4.15
N GLU A 331 -2.97 -10.11 -5.07
CA GLU A 331 -2.65 -9.22 -6.19
C GLU A 331 -2.69 -7.73 -5.79
N LEU A 332 -3.35 -7.39 -4.68
CA LEU A 332 -3.49 -6.02 -4.20
C LEU A 332 -2.70 -5.74 -2.90
N ILE A 333 -2.57 -6.76 -2.03
CA ILE A 333 -1.81 -6.69 -0.79
C ILE A 333 -0.50 -7.44 -0.98
N GLN A 334 0.63 -6.80 -0.61
CA GLN A 334 1.96 -7.40 -0.65
C GLN A 334 2.09 -8.51 0.42
N VAL A 335 1.57 -9.69 0.10
CA VAL A 335 1.66 -10.92 0.92
C VAL A 335 2.79 -11.84 0.47
N ASN A 336 3.50 -11.48 -0.61
CA ASN A 336 4.70 -12.18 -1.05
C ASN A 336 5.89 -11.85 -0.12
N ARG A 337 6.97 -12.63 -0.23
CA ARG A 337 8.20 -12.43 0.57
C ARG A 337 9.29 -11.64 -0.16
N GLN A 338 8.96 -11.00 -1.29
CA GLN A 338 9.93 -10.18 -2.02
C GLN A 338 10.14 -8.84 -1.30
N VAL A 339 11.40 -8.39 -1.25
CA VAL A 339 11.82 -7.17 -0.55
C VAL A 339 12.15 -6.04 -1.53
N GLY A 340 12.23 -4.80 -1.02
CA GLY A 340 12.63 -3.61 -1.78
C GLY A 340 11.46 -2.80 -2.34
N PHE A 341 11.71 -1.52 -2.61
CA PHE A 341 10.66 -0.58 -3.05
C PHE A 341 10.08 -0.93 -4.42
N ALA A 342 10.86 -1.54 -5.31
CA ALA A 342 10.38 -1.97 -6.63
C ALA A 342 9.20 -2.97 -6.53
N ASN A 343 9.28 -3.95 -5.64
CA ASN A 343 8.17 -4.87 -5.39
C ASN A 343 6.96 -4.11 -4.83
N PHE A 344 7.16 -3.23 -3.84
CA PHE A 344 6.10 -2.38 -3.30
C PHE A 344 5.41 -1.51 -4.37
N SER A 345 6.20 -0.92 -5.27
CA SER A 345 5.71 -0.07 -6.36
C SER A 345 4.77 -0.82 -7.32
N ASN A 346 5.03 -2.12 -7.55
CA ASN A 346 4.14 -2.96 -8.36
C ASN A 346 2.76 -3.16 -7.72
N TYR A 347 2.66 -3.10 -6.39
CA TYR A 347 1.40 -3.12 -5.66
C TYR A 347 0.74 -1.74 -5.60
N GLU A 348 1.53 -0.67 -5.42
CA GLU A 348 1.03 0.71 -5.30
C GLU A 348 0.15 1.10 -6.49
N VAL A 349 0.58 0.79 -7.71
CA VAL A 349 -0.15 1.12 -8.95
C VAL A 349 -1.51 0.41 -9.08
N ARG A 350 -1.78 -0.61 -8.25
CA ARG A 350 -3.01 -1.41 -8.30
C ARG A 350 -4.08 -0.95 -7.32
N LYS A 351 -3.74 -0.09 -6.35
CA LYS A 351 -4.60 0.23 -5.20
C LYS A 351 -5.93 0.88 -5.56
N GLU A 352 -5.99 1.58 -6.69
CA GLU A 352 -7.22 2.24 -7.18
C GLU A 352 -7.73 1.65 -8.51
N ALA A 353 -7.13 0.56 -9.00
CA ALA A 353 -7.30 0.08 -10.37
C ALA A 353 -8.76 -0.15 -10.79
N PHE A 354 -9.64 -0.47 -9.84
CA PHE A 354 -11.05 -0.81 -10.11
C PHE A 354 -12.06 0.23 -9.61
N ILE A 355 -11.59 1.27 -8.91
CA ILE A 355 -12.45 2.32 -8.32
C ILE A 355 -12.26 3.70 -8.93
N GLU A 356 -11.12 3.94 -9.59
CA GLU A 356 -10.82 5.20 -10.27
C GLU A 356 -11.94 5.57 -11.27
N GLY A 357 -12.51 6.76 -11.13
CA GLY A 357 -13.61 7.24 -11.97
C GLY A 357 -14.99 6.78 -11.51
N ILE A 358 -15.10 6.00 -10.43
CA ILE A 358 -16.37 5.56 -9.85
C ILE A 358 -16.61 6.29 -8.53
N HIS A 359 -17.12 7.52 -8.63
CA HIS A 359 -17.23 8.49 -7.53
C HIS A 359 -17.85 7.98 -6.22
N MET A 360 -18.79 7.03 -6.28
CA MET A 360 -19.38 6.44 -5.07
C MET A 360 -18.37 5.62 -4.24
N TYR A 361 -17.39 4.96 -4.88
CA TYR A 361 -16.34 4.22 -4.18
C TYR A 361 -15.15 5.12 -3.79
N GLU A 362 -14.84 6.14 -4.59
CA GLU A 362 -13.84 7.16 -4.22
C GLU A 362 -14.22 7.87 -2.90
N LYS A 363 -15.52 8.09 -2.65
CA LYS A 363 -16.00 8.61 -1.36
C LYS A 363 -15.78 7.64 -0.21
N GLU A 364 -16.03 6.35 -0.43
CA GLU A 364 -15.81 5.32 0.60
C GLU A 364 -14.33 5.13 0.91
N LEU A 365 -13.43 5.35 -0.06
CA LEU A 365 -11.98 5.42 0.17
C LEU A 365 -11.66 6.44 1.27
N VAL A 366 -12.19 7.67 1.16
CA VAL A 366 -11.94 8.74 2.14
C VAL A 366 -12.61 8.45 3.48
N ARG A 367 -13.85 7.94 3.48
CA ARG A 367 -14.54 7.56 4.73
C ARG A 367 -13.72 6.55 5.53
N LEU A 368 -13.26 5.48 4.89
CA LEU A 368 -12.47 4.45 5.53
C LEU A 368 -11.05 4.90 5.89
N ALA A 369 -10.40 5.67 5.02
CA ALA A 369 -9.01 6.09 5.22
C ALA A 369 -8.89 7.22 6.24
N VAL A 370 -9.80 8.20 6.22
CA VAL A 370 -9.62 9.47 6.96
C VAL A 370 -10.66 9.64 8.05
N ASN A 371 -11.94 9.46 7.74
CA ASN A 371 -13.00 9.72 8.72
C ASN A 371 -12.97 8.69 9.86
N GLU A 372 -12.77 7.41 9.54
CA GLU A 372 -12.72 6.35 10.56
C GLU A 372 -11.59 6.58 11.59
N PRO A 373 -10.32 6.86 11.20
CA PRO A 373 -9.29 7.18 12.19
C PRO A 373 -9.51 8.50 12.92
N LEU A 374 -9.98 9.54 12.23
CA LEU A 374 -10.21 10.86 12.83
C LEU A 374 -11.39 10.87 13.82
N SER A 375 -12.37 9.99 13.64
CA SER A 375 -13.50 9.77 14.54
C SER A 375 -13.09 9.27 15.93
N LYS A 376 -11.85 8.82 16.10
CA LYS A 376 -11.37 8.30 17.37
C LYS A 376 -10.98 9.45 18.30
N ASP A 377 -11.46 9.39 19.53
CA ASP A 377 -11.15 10.38 20.57
C ASP A 377 -9.64 10.50 20.84
N TYR A 378 -8.91 9.39 20.69
CA TYR A 378 -7.47 9.36 20.87
C TYR A 378 -6.68 9.93 19.69
N MET A 379 -7.30 10.18 18.53
CA MET A 379 -6.61 10.77 17.39
C MET A 379 -6.51 12.28 17.58
N VAL A 380 -5.27 12.77 17.74
CA VAL A 380 -4.94 14.18 17.96
C VAL A 380 -4.79 14.91 16.63
N SER A 381 -4.07 14.31 15.68
CA SER A 381 -3.86 14.88 14.35
C SER A 381 -3.50 13.80 13.32
N LEU A 382 -3.82 14.05 12.06
CA LEU A 382 -3.50 13.19 10.93
C LEU A 382 -2.84 14.00 9.81
N GLU A 383 -1.60 13.65 9.47
CA GLU A 383 -0.78 14.30 8.45
C GLU A 383 -0.89 13.55 7.10
N ALA A 384 -1.90 13.93 6.31
CA ALA A 384 -2.17 13.39 4.98
C ALA A 384 -1.18 13.88 3.91
N ARG A 385 -0.78 12.97 3.04
CA ARG A 385 0.12 13.25 1.91
C ARG A 385 -0.68 13.57 0.65
N ILE A 386 -0.32 14.66 -0.03
CA ILE A 386 -0.96 15.04 -1.31
C ILE A 386 0.05 15.55 -2.33
N CYS A 387 0.05 14.96 -3.53
CA CYS A 387 0.91 15.42 -4.62
C CYS A 387 0.49 16.82 -5.09
N PRO A 388 1.40 17.80 -5.18
CA PRO A 388 1.09 19.13 -5.68
C PRO A 388 0.78 19.13 -7.18
N SER A 389 -0.03 20.11 -7.60
CA SER A 389 -0.44 20.30 -9.00
C SER A 389 0.29 21.47 -9.66
N GLU A 390 0.36 21.45 -10.99
CA GLU A 390 1.11 22.43 -11.79
C GLU A 390 0.53 23.85 -11.74
N THR A 391 -0.73 24.00 -11.32
CA THR A 391 -1.38 25.31 -11.18
C THR A 391 -2.01 25.49 -9.79
N PRO A 392 -2.03 26.72 -9.24
CA PRO A 392 -2.62 26.99 -7.93
C PRO A 392 -4.10 26.60 -7.86
N SER A 393 -4.86 26.84 -8.94
CA SER A 393 -6.28 26.51 -9.02
C SER A 393 -6.55 25.00 -8.96
N LYS A 394 -5.72 24.19 -9.65
CA LYS A 394 -5.81 22.73 -9.59
C LYS A 394 -5.44 22.23 -8.21
N LEU A 395 -4.38 22.78 -7.61
CA LEU A 395 -3.94 22.40 -6.26
C LEU A 395 -5.00 22.76 -5.21
N TYR A 396 -5.53 23.98 -5.25
CA TYR A 396 -6.66 24.41 -4.41
C TYR A 396 -7.82 23.44 -4.53
N LYS A 397 -8.31 23.18 -5.75
CA LYS A 397 -9.45 22.29 -5.99
C LYS A 397 -9.19 20.89 -5.45
N LYS A 398 -7.98 20.37 -5.61
CA LYS A 398 -7.59 19.04 -5.11
C LYS A 398 -7.66 18.97 -3.59
N ILE A 399 -7.11 19.96 -2.88
CA ILE A 399 -7.13 20.03 -1.41
C ILE A 399 -8.56 20.27 -0.90
N ASP A 400 -9.28 21.23 -1.48
CA ASP A 400 -10.65 21.58 -1.10
C ASP A 400 -11.61 20.40 -1.30
N THR A 401 -11.50 19.69 -2.41
CA THR A 401 -12.28 18.46 -2.66
C THR A 401 -11.95 17.39 -1.61
N SER A 402 -10.67 17.19 -1.30
CA SER A 402 -10.24 16.22 -0.28
C SER A 402 -10.83 16.56 1.10
N ILE A 403 -10.79 17.84 1.50
CA ILE A 403 -11.41 18.33 2.75
C ILE A 403 -12.93 18.15 2.73
N SER A 404 -13.59 18.34 1.58
CA SER A 404 -15.05 18.23 1.47
C SER A 404 -15.60 16.84 1.78
N PHE A 405 -14.77 15.81 1.67
CA PHE A 405 -15.10 14.43 2.03
C PHE A 405 -14.84 14.09 3.50
N VAL A 406 -14.14 14.97 4.22
CA VAL A 406 -13.85 14.82 5.64
C VAL A 406 -14.99 15.44 6.45
N ASP A 407 -15.45 14.72 7.48
CA ASP A 407 -16.44 15.26 8.42
C ASP A 407 -15.91 16.57 9.05
N LYS A 408 -16.76 17.60 9.07
CA LYS A 408 -16.44 18.95 9.56
C LYS A 408 -15.97 18.93 11.01
N ASN A 409 -16.42 17.96 11.81
CA ASN A 409 -16.02 17.80 13.20
C ASN A 409 -14.54 17.42 13.37
N TYR A 410 -13.85 17.02 12.30
CA TYR A 410 -12.46 16.57 12.35
C TYR A 410 -11.50 17.43 11.51
N HIS A 411 -11.98 18.55 10.97
CA HIS A 411 -11.15 19.43 10.12
C HIS A 411 -9.94 20.00 10.88
N ASP A 412 -10.08 20.30 12.16
CA ASP A 412 -9.01 20.81 13.02
C ASP A 412 -7.87 19.82 13.25
N LYS A 413 -8.14 18.51 13.15
CA LYS A 413 -7.16 17.44 13.28
C LYS A 413 -6.40 17.16 11.97
N LEU A 414 -6.88 17.65 10.84
CA LEU A 414 -6.35 17.31 9.52
C LEU A 414 -5.22 18.24 9.09
N ILE A 415 -4.10 17.65 8.68
CA ILE A 415 -2.93 18.35 8.18
C ILE A 415 -2.56 17.76 6.81
N TYR A 416 -2.15 18.60 5.87
CA TYR A 416 -1.57 18.20 4.59
C TYR A 416 -0.09 18.54 4.52
N VAL A 417 0.68 17.58 4.01
CA VAL A 417 2.04 17.80 3.52
C VAL A 417 2.10 17.50 2.03
N LEU A 418 2.65 18.47 1.29
CA LEU A 418 2.74 18.42 -0.15
C LEU A 418 3.99 17.64 -0.56
N HIS A 419 3.82 16.41 -1.01
CA HIS A 419 4.94 15.51 -1.32
C HIS A 419 5.27 15.46 -2.82
N PHE A 420 6.56 15.60 -3.15
CA PHE A 420 7.08 15.47 -4.50
C PHE A 420 7.51 14.02 -4.77
N PRO A 421 6.90 13.30 -5.71
CA PRO A 421 7.30 11.94 -6.01
C PRO A 421 8.62 11.93 -6.80
N LYS A 422 9.58 11.15 -6.31
CA LYS A 422 10.81 10.78 -7.01
C LYS A 422 10.49 9.97 -8.26
N LYS A 423 11.30 10.15 -9.30
CA LYS A 423 11.18 9.46 -10.59
C LYS A 423 12.55 9.19 -11.16
N GLU A 424 12.64 8.13 -11.95
CA GLU A 424 13.83 7.85 -12.76
C GLU A 424 14.08 8.98 -13.75
N ASP A 425 15.35 9.12 -14.15
CA ASP A 425 15.76 10.09 -15.14
C ASP A 425 15.21 9.74 -16.53
N ALA A 426 15.14 10.74 -17.41
CA ALA A 426 14.96 10.48 -18.83
C ALA A 426 16.29 10.02 -19.45
N ASP A 427 16.23 9.46 -20.65
CA ASP A 427 17.42 9.18 -21.45
C ASP A 427 18.31 10.42 -21.58
N PHE A 428 19.62 10.18 -21.63
CA PHE A 428 20.62 11.23 -21.75
C PHE A 428 20.29 12.16 -22.92
N GLN A 429 20.33 13.45 -22.65
CA GLN A 429 20.18 14.48 -23.65
C GLN A 429 21.31 15.49 -23.50
N ASP A 430 22.00 15.73 -24.60
CA ASP A 430 23.12 16.67 -24.62
C ASP A 430 22.68 18.07 -24.16
N SER A 431 23.56 18.77 -23.46
CA SER A 431 23.33 20.10 -22.88
C SER A 431 22.14 20.20 -21.90
N ARG A 432 21.62 19.07 -21.38
CA ARG A 432 20.61 19.06 -20.32
C ARG A 432 21.18 18.41 -19.05
N PRO A 433 20.89 18.98 -17.86
CA PRO A 433 21.29 18.32 -16.63
C PRO A 433 20.48 17.05 -16.40
N ARG A 434 21.05 16.15 -15.56
CA ARG A 434 20.31 15.00 -15.04
C ARG A 434 18.97 15.45 -14.45
N HIS A 435 17.93 14.67 -14.71
CA HIS A 435 16.58 14.86 -14.24
C HIS A 435 15.95 16.18 -14.70
N TYR A 436 16.36 16.76 -15.84
CA TYR A 436 15.82 18.06 -16.30
C TYR A 436 14.27 18.09 -16.35
N LYS A 437 13.62 16.98 -16.76
CA LYS A 437 12.16 16.86 -16.77
C LYS A 437 11.57 16.95 -15.35
N LEU A 438 12.15 16.21 -14.41
CA LEU A 438 11.69 16.19 -13.01
C LEU A 438 12.00 17.51 -12.32
N ARG A 439 13.21 18.06 -12.47
CA ARG A 439 13.60 19.40 -11.97
C ARG A 439 12.60 20.47 -12.43
N ASN A 440 12.24 20.48 -13.71
CA ASN A 440 11.24 21.42 -14.24
C ASN A 440 9.83 21.18 -13.66
N SER A 441 9.40 19.92 -13.53
CA SER A 441 8.10 19.60 -12.92
C SER A 441 8.02 20.05 -11.45
N VAL A 442 9.09 19.78 -10.69
CA VAL A 442 9.25 20.17 -9.28
C VAL A 442 9.25 21.69 -9.14
N ARG A 443 9.98 22.42 -10.01
CA ARG A 443 9.93 23.89 -10.08
C ARG A 443 8.52 24.43 -10.31
N VAL A 444 7.83 23.99 -11.37
CA VAL A 444 6.47 24.46 -11.71
C VAL A 444 5.49 24.21 -10.56
N LYS A 445 5.56 23.03 -9.95
CA LYS A 445 4.73 22.70 -8.78
C LYS A 445 5.09 23.55 -7.56
N SER A 446 6.37 23.87 -7.35
CA SER A 446 6.80 24.75 -6.26
C SER A 446 6.28 26.19 -6.44
N GLU A 447 6.35 26.73 -7.65
CA GLU A 447 5.76 28.04 -7.98
C GLU A 447 4.23 28.05 -7.78
N SER A 448 3.56 26.94 -8.10
CA SER A 448 2.13 26.74 -7.86
C SER A 448 1.80 26.76 -6.35
N ILE A 449 2.57 26.04 -5.53
CA ILE A 449 2.45 26.07 -4.06
C ILE A 449 2.64 27.48 -3.53
N ALA A 450 3.73 28.15 -3.93
CA ALA A 450 4.05 29.50 -3.50
C ALA A 450 2.90 30.48 -3.77
N LYS A 451 2.37 30.48 -4.99
CA LYS A 451 1.23 31.33 -5.39
C LYS A 451 -0.04 31.01 -4.60
N LEU A 452 -0.32 29.74 -4.34
CA LEU A 452 -1.47 29.35 -3.52
C LEU A 452 -1.33 29.88 -2.09
N LEU A 453 -0.17 29.66 -1.46
CA LEU A 453 0.08 30.11 -0.09
C LEU A 453 0.01 31.63 0.02
N MET A 454 0.62 32.36 -0.91
CA MET A 454 0.59 33.83 -0.96
C MET A 454 -0.81 34.40 -1.21
N SER A 455 -1.72 33.63 -1.83
CA SER A 455 -3.09 34.07 -2.09
C SER A 455 -4.00 34.05 -0.86
N GLY A 456 -3.56 33.49 0.28
CA GLY A 456 -4.29 33.58 1.55
C GLY A 456 -5.61 32.80 1.57
N THR A 457 -5.72 31.70 0.83
CA THR A 457 -6.95 30.90 0.74
C THR A 457 -7.27 30.16 2.04
N ASN A 458 -8.53 29.75 2.20
CA ASN A 458 -9.00 28.94 3.33
C ASN A 458 -8.28 27.59 3.48
N VAL A 459 -7.67 27.05 2.42
CA VAL A 459 -6.92 25.78 2.49
C VAL A 459 -5.55 25.92 3.15
N ASN A 460 -5.00 27.14 3.23
CA ASN A 460 -3.66 27.40 3.80
C ASN A 460 -3.49 26.87 5.23
N LYS A 461 -4.56 26.88 6.05
CA LYS A 461 -4.51 26.42 7.44
C LYS A 461 -4.26 24.92 7.59
N TYR A 462 -4.57 24.14 6.56
CA TYR A 462 -4.33 22.71 6.53
C TYR A 462 -2.94 22.37 6.02
N ILE A 463 -2.24 23.26 5.31
CA ILE A 463 -0.93 22.98 4.71
C ILE A 463 0.18 23.32 5.71
N ARG A 464 0.98 22.33 6.11
CA ARG A 464 2.05 22.52 7.12
C ARG A 464 3.45 22.28 6.60
N GLY A 465 3.61 21.54 5.52
CA GLY A 465 4.96 21.24 5.04
C GLY A 465 5.03 20.63 3.66
N ILE A 466 6.25 20.30 3.29
CA ILE A 466 6.62 19.65 2.03
C ILE A 466 7.45 18.40 2.29
N ASP A 467 7.41 17.48 1.33
CA ASP A 467 8.12 16.20 1.39
C ASP A 467 8.64 15.78 0.01
N ALA A 468 9.60 14.85 -0.03
CA ALA A 468 9.99 14.14 -1.24
C ALA A 468 9.95 12.64 -0.96
N CYS A 469 9.15 11.90 -1.73
CA CYS A 469 8.78 10.50 -1.44
C CYS A 469 8.94 9.60 -2.67
N ALA A 470 8.53 8.34 -2.57
CA ALA A 470 8.71 7.31 -3.60
C ALA A 470 10.17 6.88 -3.79
N ASN A 471 10.42 6.04 -4.80
CA ASN A 471 11.67 5.31 -5.01
C ASN A 471 12.90 6.22 -4.95
N GLU A 472 13.80 5.94 -4.00
CA GLU A 472 15.05 6.67 -3.80
C GLU A 472 16.14 6.25 -4.79
N ILE A 473 16.08 5.00 -5.25
CA ILE A 473 17.00 4.52 -6.27
C ILE A 473 16.77 5.36 -7.53
N ASN A 474 17.87 5.78 -8.14
CA ASN A 474 17.93 6.64 -9.32
C ASN A 474 17.54 8.12 -9.16
N CYS A 475 17.02 8.57 -8.01
CA CYS A 475 16.63 9.97 -7.82
C CYS A 475 17.23 10.59 -6.55
N ARG A 476 18.33 11.34 -6.71
CA ARG A 476 19.09 11.93 -5.58
C ARG A 476 18.49 13.25 -5.07
N PRO A 477 18.75 13.64 -3.80
CA PRO A 477 18.24 14.88 -3.22
C PRO A 477 18.56 16.17 -4.00
N GLU A 478 19.68 16.20 -4.74
CA GLU A 478 20.08 17.31 -5.62
C GLU A 478 18.97 17.78 -6.59
N VAL A 479 18.05 16.88 -6.97
CA VAL A 479 16.94 17.18 -7.89
C VAL A 479 15.90 18.11 -7.26
N PHE A 480 15.75 18.08 -5.94
CA PHE A 480 14.73 18.81 -5.18
C PHE A 480 15.29 19.99 -4.38
N ALA A 481 16.62 20.06 -4.26
CA ALA A 481 17.37 21.01 -3.45
C ALA A 481 16.84 22.45 -3.52
N GLN A 482 16.76 23.00 -4.73
CA GLN A 482 16.29 24.37 -4.97
C GLN A 482 14.85 24.60 -4.51
N SER A 483 13.95 23.68 -4.87
CA SER A 483 12.54 23.77 -4.51
C SER A 483 12.32 23.71 -3.01
N PHE A 484 13.09 22.88 -2.30
CA PHE A 484 13.02 22.80 -0.86
C PHE A 484 13.42 24.12 -0.21
N ARG A 485 14.59 24.67 -0.57
CA ARG A 485 15.06 25.97 -0.06
C ARG A 485 14.09 27.11 -0.42
N TYR A 486 13.63 27.14 -1.68
CA TYR A 486 12.66 28.13 -2.16
C TYR A 486 11.37 28.13 -1.34
N LEU A 487 10.80 26.95 -1.08
CA LEU A 487 9.53 26.81 -0.38
C LEU A 487 9.67 27.01 1.13
N SER A 488 10.76 26.57 1.75
CA SER A 488 11.00 26.74 3.19
C SER A 488 11.16 28.21 3.60
N ASP A 489 11.59 29.07 2.68
CA ASP A 489 11.77 30.50 2.94
C ASP A 489 10.51 31.33 2.76
N ILE A 490 9.46 30.78 2.15
CA ILE A 490 8.18 31.48 1.97
C ILE A 490 7.46 31.62 3.31
N MET A 491 7.16 32.86 3.66
CA MET A 491 6.23 33.20 4.74
C MET A 491 4.83 33.44 4.15
N PHE A 492 3.81 32.88 4.78
CA PHE A 492 2.42 33.07 4.38
C PHE A 492 1.49 33.18 5.58
N GLU A 493 0.34 33.81 5.37
CA GLU A 493 -0.70 33.92 6.38
C GLU A 493 -1.45 32.58 6.51
N SER A 494 -1.60 32.12 7.75
CA SER A 494 -2.35 30.93 8.12
C SER A 494 -3.27 31.23 9.30
N GLU A 495 -4.28 30.39 9.51
CA GLU A 495 -5.21 30.52 10.62
C GLU A 495 -4.78 29.55 11.74
N TYR A 496 -4.50 30.08 12.92
CA TYR A 496 -4.32 29.29 14.13
C TYR A 496 -5.60 29.35 14.96
N VAL A 497 -6.14 28.18 15.28
CA VAL A 497 -7.35 28.04 16.10
C VAL A 497 -6.94 27.51 17.47
N ASN A 498 -7.27 28.26 18.52
CA ASN A 498 -7.11 27.82 19.91
C ASN A 498 -8.33 28.27 20.72
N ASN A 499 -8.97 27.35 21.45
CA ASN A 499 -10.14 27.62 22.30
C ASN A 499 -11.23 28.46 21.59
N ASN A 500 -11.61 28.07 20.36
CA ASN A 500 -12.61 28.75 19.51
C ASN A 500 -12.29 30.20 19.14
N ARG A 501 -11.04 30.66 19.31
CA ARG A 501 -10.54 31.92 18.76
C ARG A 501 -9.62 31.61 17.59
N SER A 502 -9.93 32.20 16.44
CA SER A 502 -9.03 32.17 15.29
C SER A 502 -8.18 33.43 15.25
N GLN A 503 -6.89 33.25 15.03
CA GLN A 503 -5.95 34.34 14.80
C GLN A 503 -5.17 34.09 13.52
N LYS A 504 -5.07 35.13 12.70
CA LYS A 504 -4.16 35.15 11.55
C LYS A 504 -2.73 35.24 12.05
N ILE A 505 -1.90 34.28 11.65
CA ILE A 505 -0.49 34.21 11.99
C ILE A 505 0.34 34.11 10.70
N MET A 506 1.54 34.69 10.72
CA MET A 506 2.53 34.43 9.68
C MET A 506 3.30 33.16 10.04
N THR A 507 3.38 32.22 9.10
CA THR A 507 4.09 30.94 9.29
C THR A 507 4.94 30.61 8.06
N LYS A 508 5.81 29.61 8.19
CA LYS A 508 6.57 28.98 7.11
C LYS A 508 6.15 27.53 6.93
N LEU A 509 6.52 26.93 5.80
CA LEU A 509 6.41 25.49 5.59
C LEU A 509 7.51 24.75 6.38
N HIS A 510 7.14 23.65 7.03
CA HIS A 510 8.10 22.68 7.54
C HIS A 510 8.57 21.73 6.44
N THR A 511 9.76 21.16 6.61
CA THR A 511 10.35 20.25 5.63
C THR A 511 10.51 18.86 6.22
N THR A 512 10.15 17.85 5.45
CA THR A 512 10.49 16.45 5.69
C THR A 512 11.04 15.88 4.40
N TYR A 513 11.86 14.83 4.46
CA TYR A 513 12.40 14.21 3.25
C TYR A 513 12.58 12.70 3.48
N HIS A 514 11.96 11.86 2.64
CA HIS A 514 12.18 10.40 2.70
C HIS A 514 13.54 10.09 2.08
N VAL A 515 14.48 9.65 2.91
CA VAL A 515 15.83 9.33 2.46
C VAL A 515 16.48 8.29 3.37
N GLY A 516 17.29 7.43 2.77
CA GLY A 516 17.93 6.32 3.44
C GLY A 516 16.99 5.14 3.67
N GLU A 517 15.83 5.07 3.01
CA GLU A 517 14.93 3.91 3.05
C GLU A 517 15.39 2.79 2.09
N ASP A 518 15.68 3.15 0.84
CA ASP A 518 16.04 2.22 -0.23
C ASP A 518 17.39 2.59 -0.84
N PHE A 519 18.36 1.68 -0.74
CA PHE A 519 19.75 1.93 -1.11
C PHE A 519 20.46 0.65 -1.56
N LEU A 520 21.39 0.80 -2.51
CA LEU A 520 22.19 -0.32 -3.04
C LEU A 520 23.38 -0.68 -2.15
N ASP A 521 23.79 0.25 -1.29
CA ASP A 521 24.85 0.11 -0.30
C ASP A 521 24.56 1.00 0.90
N ILE A 522 25.01 0.63 2.10
CA ILE A 522 24.82 1.43 3.32
C ILE A 522 25.45 2.81 3.14
N VAL A 523 26.65 2.88 2.55
CA VAL A 523 27.33 4.16 2.27
C VAL A 523 26.48 5.02 1.32
N ASP A 524 25.82 4.42 0.32
CA ASP A 524 24.93 5.13 -0.59
C ASP A 524 23.75 5.77 0.14
N GLY A 525 23.12 5.01 1.04
CA GLY A 525 21.99 5.46 1.86
C GLY A 525 22.38 6.57 2.83
N ILE A 526 23.50 6.44 3.54
CA ILE A 526 23.98 7.48 4.47
C ILE A 526 24.38 8.74 3.70
N ARG A 527 25.07 8.60 2.55
CA ARG A 527 25.39 9.74 1.69
C ARG A 527 24.13 10.43 1.21
N ALA A 528 23.08 9.70 0.83
CA ALA A 528 21.81 10.31 0.43
C ALA A 528 21.22 11.16 1.57
N VAL A 529 21.30 10.69 2.82
CA VAL A 529 20.88 11.49 3.99
C VAL A 529 21.69 12.78 4.09
N ASP A 530 23.02 12.70 3.97
CA ASP A 530 23.92 13.86 4.01
C ASP A 530 23.60 14.85 2.87
N GLU A 531 23.32 14.35 1.66
CA GLU A 531 22.88 15.16 0.52
C GLU A 531 21.53 15.85 0.77
N ALA A 532 20.58 15.19 1.44
CA ALA A 532 19.32 15.82 1.79
C ALA A 532 19.52 16.95 2.81
N LEU A 533 20.37 16.74 3.81
CA LEU A 533 20.73 17.79 4.78
C LEU A 533 21.39 18.98 4.09
N LEU A 534 22.44 18.71 3.31
CA LEU A 534 23.25 19.73 2.66
C LEU A 534 22.50 20.44 1.53
N PHE A 535 21.93 19.69 0.58
CA PHE A 535 21.33 20.25 -0.62
C PHE A 535 19.90 20.74 -0.37
N CYS A 536 19.05 20.01 0.33
CA CYS A 536 17.68 20.48 0.57
C CYS A 536 17.59 21.49 1.73
N GLY A 537 18.70 21.81 2.39
CA GLY A 537 18.73 22.75 3.51
C GLY A 537 17.93 22.26 4.72
N LEU A 538 17.86 20.95 4.92
CA LEU A 538 17.17 20.39 6.09
C LEU A 538 17.95 20.74 7.35
N GLY A 539 17.24 21.28 8.34
CA GLY A 539 17.85 21.81 9.55
C GLY A 539 17.04 21.48 10.78
N ARG A 540 17.21 22.30 11.82
CA ARG A 540 16.44 22.16 13.06
C ARG A 540 14.94 22.31 12.77
N GLY A 541 14.16 21.33 13.18
CA GLY A 541 12.71 21.27 12.92
C GLY A 541 12.32 20.56 11.63
N SER A 542 13.28 20.14 10.81
CA SER A 542 13.04 19.20 9.70
C SER A 542 12.96 17.76 10.18
N ARG A 543 12.35 16.87 9.39
CA ARG A 543 12.33 15.41 9.64
C ARG A 543 12.98 14.62 8.51
N ILE A 544 13.64 13.52 8.87
CA ILE A 544 14.07 12.49 7.91
C ILE A 544 13.02 11.38 7.95
N GLY A 545 12.40 11.10 6.80
CA GLY A 545 11.50 9.95 6.64
C GLY A 545 12.32 8.67 6.51
N HIS A 546 11.93 7.63 7.26
CA HIS A 546 12.60 6.33 7.38
C HIS A 546 14.02 6.38 7.97
N GLY A 547 15.03 6.79 7.20
CA GLY A 547 16.43 6.80 7.64
C GLY A 547 16.98 5.41 7.99
N LEU A 548 16.51 4.33 7.34
CA LEU A 548 16.93 2.95 7.66
C LEU A 548 18.45 2.77 7.56
N ALA A 549 19.09 3.40 6.57
CA ALA A 549 20.54 3.35 6.38
C ALA A 549 21.35 3.75 7.63
N LEU A 550 20.78 4.58 8.51
CA LEU A 550 21.44 5.05 9.73
C LEU A 550 21.42 4.02 10.87
N GLY A 551 20.54 3.00 10.79
CA GLY A 551 20.31 2.03 11.88
C GLY A 551 20.56 0.57 11.52
N VAL A 552 20.83 0.26 10.25
CA VAL A 552 21.14 -1.12 9.82
C VAL A 552 22.53 -1.52 10.31
N ASP A 553 22.64 -2.71 10.90
CA ASP A 553 23.93 -3.32 11.23
C ASP A 553 24.71 -3.69 9.95
N PRO A 554 25.89 -3.10 9.70
CA PRO A 554 26.61 -3.32 8.45
C PRO A 554 27.01 -4.78 8.22
N TYR A 555 27.49 -5.47 9.26
CA TYR A 555 27.94 -6.85 9.12
C TYR A 555 26.80 -7.78 8.68
N THR A 556 25.65 -7.66 9.35
CA THR A 556 24.44 -8.43 9.03
C THR A 556 23.95 -8.12 7.62
N TYR A 557 23.95 -6.85 7.22
CA TYR A 557 23.55 -6.44 5.87
C TYR A 557 24.44 -7.06 4.79
N TYR A 558 25.76 -6.93 4.90
CA TYR A 558 26.66 -7.47 3.88
C TYR A 558 26.64 -9.00 3.87
N CYS A 559 26.47 -9.67 5.02
CA CYS A 559 26.26 -11.12 5.06
C CYS A 559 24.95 -11.53 4.36
N TYR A 560 23.86 -10.80 4.61
CA TYR A 560 22.57 -11.03 3.93
C TYR A 560 22.66 -10.85 2.41
N LYS A 561 23.50 -9.92 1.94
CA LYS A 561 23.79 -9.69 0.52
C LYS A 561 24.81 -10.67 -0.07
N GLY A 562 25.26 -11.67 0.67
CA GLY A 562 26.28 -12.62 0.20
C GLY A 562 27.64 -11.99 -0.04
N LYS A 563 27.93 -10.86 0.61
CA LYS A 563 29.17 -10.06 0.51
C LYS A 563 29.47 -9.52 -0.89
N THR A 564 28.48 -9.48 -1.76
CA THR A 564 28.59 -8.95 -3.13
C THR A 564 27.48 -7.94 -3.37
N LEU A 565 27.85 -6.76 -3.85
CA LEU A 565 26.91 -5.72 -4.25
C LEU A 565 27.04 -5.43 -5.74
N ALA A 566 25.93 -5.06 -6.37
CA ALA A 566 25.89 -4.59 -7.76
C ALA A 566 25.29 -3.18 -7.79
N MET A 567 26.02 -2.23 -8.35
CA MET A 567 25.60 -0.82 -8.45
C MET A 567 26.30 -0.14 -9.63
N GLU A 568 25.80 1.02 -10.04
CA GLU A 568 26.40 1.79 -11.12
C GLU A 568 27.79 2.31 -10.74
N LYS A 569 28.72 2.32 -11.71
CA LYS A 569 30.11 2.77 -11.52
C LYS A 569 30.20 4.17 -10.90
N GLN A 570 29.36 5.10 -11.35
CA GLN A 570 29.31 6.45 -10.80
C GLN A 570 28.93 6.46 -9.30
N ARG A 571 28.05 5.56 -8.85
CA ARG A 571 27.68 5.49 -7.43
C ARG A 571 28.81 4.96 -6.58
N VAL A 572 29.53 3.93 -7.04
CA VAL A 572 30.73 3.44 -6.35
C VAL A 572 31.73 4.58 -6.17
N LEU A 573 31.99 5.31 -7.26
CA LEU A 573 32.89 6.46 -7.27
C LEU A 573 32.46 7.54 -6.27
N ASP A 574 31.19 7.97 -6.31
CA ASP A 574 30.65 8.95 -5.37
C ASP A 574 30.74 8.47 -3.90
N ASN A 575 30.41 7.21 -3.64
CA ASN A 575 30.41 6.63 -2.29
C ASN A 575 31.82 6.55 -1.71
N ILE A 576 32.81 6.15 -2.51
CA ILE A 576 34.22 6.09 -2.09
C ILE A 576 34.70 7.48 -1.68
N VAL A 577 34.51 8.48 -2.55
CA VAL A 577 34.98 9.84 -2.29
C VAL A 577 34.31 10.41 -1.05
N TRP A 578 33.00 10.26 -0.96
CA TRP A 578 32.25 10.72 0.21
C TRP A 578 32.73 10.04 1.50
N LEU A 579 32.90 8.71 1.49
CA LEU A 579 33.32 7.95 2.66
C LEU A 579 34.70 8.39 3.15
N LEU A 580 35.70 8.47 2.26
CA LEU A 580 37.07 8.82 2.62
C LEU A 580 37.16 10.29 3.08
N CYS A 581 36.53 11.22 2.37
CA CYS A 581 36.55 12.63 2.76
C CYS A 581 35.84 12.86 4.10
N ARG A 582 34.70 12.20 4.34
CA ARG A 582 33.99 12.32 5.63
C ARG A 582 34.75 11.63 6.76
N ALA A 583 35.40 10.50 6.50
CA ALA A 583 36.27 9.88 7.48
C ALA A 583 37.40 10.83 7.91
N ASP A 584 38.03 11.52 6.95
CA ASP A 584 39.06 12.53 7.25
C ASP A 584 38.49 13.72 8.02
N GLU A 585 37.34 14.27 7.60
CA GLU A 585 36.67 15.39 8.28
C GLU A 585 36.31 15.07 9.74
N PHE A 586 35.95 13.81 10.04
CA PHE A 586 35.59 13.36 11.39
C PHE A 586 36.72 12.68 12.17
N GLY A 587 37.92 12.54 11.58
CA GLY A 587 39.04 11.83 12.21
C GLY A 587 38.78 10.33 12.43
N ILE A 588 37.96 9.70 11.59
CA ILE A 588 37.67 8.26 11.63
C ILE A 588 38.82 7.51 10.97
N HIS A 589 39.42 6.56 11.70
CA HIS A 589 40.49 5.74 11.16
C HIS A 589 39.97 4.75 10.13
N VAL A 590 40.48 4.84 8.90
CA VAL A 590 40.34 3.83 7.84
C VAL A 590 41.66 3.07 7.74
N ASP A 591 41.60 1.74 7.74
CA ASP A 591 42.79 0.91 7.57
C ASP A 591 43.56 1.32 6.30
N LYS A 592 44.88 1.35 6.40
CA LYS A 592 45.74 1.87 5.32
C LYS A 592 45.61 1.06 4.03
N SER A 593 45.51 -0.27 4.15
CA SER A 593 45.38 -1.13 2.96
C SER A 593 44.03 -0.93 2.28
N LEU A 594 42.95 -0.87 3.07
CA LEU A 594 41.61 -0.55 2.57
C LEU A 594 41.57 0.82 1.91
N ARG A 595 42.18 1.84 2.54
CA ARG A 595 42.24 3.18 1.96
C ARG A 595 42.92 3.17 0.59
N THR A 596 44.10 2.54 0.47
CA THR A 596 44.80 2.45 -0.82
C THR A 596 43.96 1.74 -1.89
N GLU A 597 43.22 0.68 -1.53
CA GLU A 597 42.32 -0.02 -2.45
C GLU A 597 41.17 0.88 -2.92
N LEU A 598 40.53 1.61 -2.00
CA LEU A 598 39.42 2.51 -2.33
C LEU A 598 39.90 3.70 -3.20
N GLU A 599 41.05 4.30 -2.87
CA GLU A 599 41.64 5.37 -3.67
C GLU A 599 42.01 4.90 -5.08
N GLY A 600 42.63 3.72 -5.21
CA GLY A 600 42.90 3.10 -6.51
C GLY A 600 41.63 2.88 -7.33
N THR A 601 40.60 2.31 -6.69
CA THR A 601 39.28 2.10 -7.31
C THR A 601 38.65 3.41 -7.79
N PHE A 602 38.76 4.49 -7.02
CA PHE A 602 38.27 5.81 -7.42
C PHE A 602 38.94 6.27 -8.73
N TYR A 603 40.27 6.25 -8.79
CA TYR A 603 41.00 6.76 -9.96
C TYR A 603 40.74 5.92 -11.21
N GLU A 604 40.63 4.59 -11.07
CA GLU A 604 40.25 3.70 -12.17
C GLU A 604 38.86 4.03 -12.71
N LEU A 605 37.86 4.12 -11.82
CA LEU A 605 36.49 4.45 -12.21
C LEU A 605 36.37 5.87 -12.79
N TYR A 606 37.09 6.85 -12.21
CA TYR A 606 37.10 8.22 -12.70
C TYR A 606 37.65 8.29 -14.12
N LYS A 607 38.77 7.60 -14.37
CA LYS A 607 39.39 7.55 -15.68
C LYS A 607 38.46 6.93 -16.72
N GLU A 608 37.77 5.85 -16.35
CA GLU A 608 36.80 5.19 -17.24
C GLU A 608 35.61 6.10 -17.57
N LEU A 609 35.05 6.78 -16.57
CA LEU A 609 33.79 7.54 -16.72
C LEU A 609 33.99 8.94 -17.33
N TYR A 610 35.07 9.64 -16.95
CA TYR A 610 35.16 11.09 -17.18
C TYR A 610 36.39 11.55 -17.96
N TYR A 611 37.48 10.77 -18.03
CA TYR A 611 38.72 11.23 -18.66
C TYR A 611 38.53 11.65 -20.13
N HIS A 612 37.71 10.90 -20.87
CA HIS A 612 37.39 11.20 -22.27
C HIS A 612 36.58 12.50 -22.46
N VAL A 613 35.91 12.98 -21.41
CA VAL A 613 35.08 14.19 -21.43
C VAL A 613 35.84 15.39 -20.89
N ILE A 614 36.54 15.23 -19.77
CA ILE A 614 37.20 16.31 -19.03
C ILE A 614 38.65 16.54 -19.52
N GLY A 615 39.29 15.51 -20.06
CA GLY A 615 40.61 15.60 -20.69
C GLY A 615 41.79 15.80 -19.73
N HIS A 616 41.56 15.71 -18.42
CA HIS A 616 42.61 15.78 -17.39
C HIS A 616 42.21 14.98 -16.14
N ASP A 617 43.23 14.61 -15.35
CA ASP A 617 43.05 13.98 -14.04
C ASP A 617 42.59 15.01 -13.01
N ILE A 618 41.77 14.57 -12.06
CA ILE A 618 41.38 15.38 -10.90
C ILE A 618 41.70 14.61 -9.62
N SER A 619 41.92 15.36 -8.53
CA SER A 619 42.02 14.79 -7.20
C SER A 619 40.66 14.39 -6.64
N MET A 620 40.64 13.43 -5.70
CA MET A 620 39.43 13.09 -4.94
C MET A 620 38.83 14.30 -4.23
N LEU A 621 39.68 15.22 -3.73
CA LEU A 621 39.22 16.43 -3.07
C LEU A 621 38.49 17.36 -4.04
N GLU A 622 39.03 17.57 -5.25
CA GLU A 622 38.35 18.36 -6.29
C GLU A 622 37.01 17.73 -6.68
N TYR A 623 36.97 16.41 -6.85
CA TYR A 623 35.70 15.70 -7.09
C TYR A 623 34.71 15.92 -5.95
N TYR A 624 35.17 15.79 -4.70
CA TYR A 624 34.34 15.99 -3.52
C TYR A 624 33.78 17.41 -3.42
N GLN A 625 34.59 18.43 -3.72
CA GLN A 625 34.13 19.81 -3.74
C GLN A 625 33.10 20.04 -4.86
N SER A 626 33.30 19.47 -6.04
CA SER A 626 32.30 19.54 -7.12
C SER A 626 30.99 18.83 -6.76
N TRP A 627 31.06 17.73 -5.99
CA TRP A 627 29.87 17.05 -5.48
C TRP A 627 29.04 17.96 -4.57
N LYS A 628 29.67 18.82 -3.75
CA LYS A 628 28.96 19.76 -2.86
C LYS A 628 28.10 20.78 -3.64
N LEU A 629 28.43 21.05 -4.90
CA LEU A 629 27.72 21.99 -5.78
C LEU A 629 26.50 21.37 -6.49
N ARG A 630 26.28 20.05 -6.39
CA ARG A 630 25.19 19.37 -7.12
C ARG A 630 23.79 19.84 -6.72
N GLY A 631 23.66 20.40 -5.51
CA GLY A 631 22.43 20.99 -5.01
C GLY A 631 22.03 22.32 -5.67
N ASP A 632 22.88 22.92 -6.49
CA ASP A 632 22.64 24.22 -7.12
C ASP A 632 21.88 24.12 -8.44
N LYS A 633 21.72 25.27 -9.12
CA LYS A 633 21.11 25.32 -10.45
C LYS A 633 22.15 24.89 -11.48
N PRO A 634 21.98 23.74 -12.16
CA PRO A 634 22.99 23.29 -13.12
C PRO A 634 23.26 24.33 -14.22
N GLU A 635 22.25 25.09 -14.62
CA GLU A 635 22.39 26.12 -15.66
C GLU A 635 23.31 27.28 -15.28
N LEU A 636 23.59 27.52 -13.99
CA LEU A 636 24.54 28.56 -13.58
C LEU A 636 25.97 28.21 -13.99
N TYR A 637 26.31 26.92 -14.04
CA TYR A 637 27.64 26.45 -14.39
C TYR A 637 27.89 26.37 -15.91
N LEU A 638 26.91 26.78 -16.72
CA LEU A 638 27.07 26.97 -18.17
C LEU A 638 27.46 28.42 -18.53
N LEU A 639 27.43 29.33 -17.55
CA LEU A 639 27.72 30.75 -17.72
C LEU A 639 29.20 31.04 -17.43
N PHE A 640 29.77 32.07 -18.06
CA PHE A 640 31.10 32.58 -17.67
C PHE A 640 31.03 33.28 -16.30
N SER A 641 32.16 33.39 -15.58
CA SER A 641 32.21 33.91 -14.20
C SER A 641 31.49 35.25 -14.01
N ASP A 642 31.63 36.16 -14.97
CA ASP A 642 31.06 37.51 -14.90
C ASP A 642 29.53 37.51 -15.09
N ASP A 643 29.02 36.56 -15.89
CA ASP A 643 27.59 36.36 -16.14
C ASP A 643 26.90 35.67 -14.95
N ILE A 644 27.61 34.82 -14.21
CA ILE A 644 27.14 34.22 -12.95
C ILE A 644 26.94 35.32 -11.91
N GLU A 645 27.97 36.15 -11.68
CA GLU A 645 27.88 37.26 -10.71
C GLU A 645 26.74 38.21 -11.03
N GLN A 646 26.54 38.54 -12.30
CA GLN A 646 25.47 39.43 -12.73
C GLN A 646 24.09 38.78 -12.54
N THR A 647 23.95 37.48 -12.86
CA THR A 647 22.70 36.72 -12.67
C THR A 647 22.32 36.59 -11.20
N VAL A 648 23.30 36.34 -10.31
CA VAL A 648 23.10 36.27 -8.85
C VAL A 648 22.71 37.65 -8.30
N LYS A 649 23.45 38.71 -8.64
CA LYS A 649 23.16 40.10 -8.21
C LYS A 649 21.79 40.61 -8.68
N ILE A 650 21.35 40.26 -9.88
CA ILE A 650 20.01 40.63 -10.40
C ILE A 650 18.90 39.93 -9.60
N ASN A 651 19.15 38.69 -9.17
CA ASN A 651 18.17 37.91 -8.44
C ASN A 651 18.10 38.30 -6.97
N ASP A 652 19.19 38.73 -6.34
CA ASP A 652 19.26 39.20 -4.94
C ASP A 652 18.32 40.35 -4.58
N ASN A 653 17.80 41.10 -5.55
CA ASN A 653 16.88 42.24 -5.35
C ASN A 653 15.38 41.92 -5.48
N ALA A 654 14.95 40.67 -5.70
CA ALA A 654 13.53 40.35 -5.77
C ALA A 654 12.87 40.20 -4.36
N ALA A 655 11.56 39.99 -4.22
CA ALA A 655 10.99 39.68 -2.89
C ALA A 655 11.18 38.19 -2.52
N VAL A 656 10.81 37.25 -3.41
CA VAL A 656 11.17 35.81 -3.36
C VAL A 656 11.10 35.28 -4.81
N LYS A 657 12.24 34.94 -5.43
CA LYS A 657 12.31 34.37 -6.79
C LYS A 657 12.92 32.98 -6.72
N TYR A 658 12.37 32.03 -7.48
CA TYR A 658 12.88 30.66 -7.53
C TYR A 658 14.36 30.61 -7.97
N GLU A 659 14.77 31.51 -8.88
CA GLU A 659 16.14 31.50 -9.43
C GLU A 659 17.24 31.85 -8.42
N ARG A 660 16.92 32.52 -7.30
CA ARG A 660 17.90 32.86 -6.24
C ARG A 660 18.50 31.65 -5.52
N TYR A 661 17.83 30.50 -5.63
CA TYR A 661 18.19 29.32 -4.86
C TYR A 661 19.13 28.40 -5.63
N GLY A 662 19.74 28.85 -6.74
CA GLY A 662 21.00 28.29 -7.21
C GLY A 662 22.13 29.18 -6.70
N VAL A 663 23.06 28.62 -5.95
CA VAL A 663 24.30 29.33 -5.58
C VAL A 663 25.30 29.23 -6.72
#